data_AF-A0A1F3CCS5-F1
#
_entry.id   AF-A0A1F3CCS5-F1
#
_cell.length_a   1.000
_cell.length_b   1.000
_cell.length_c   1.000
_cell.angle_alpha   90.00
_cell.angle_beta   90.00
_cell.angle_gamma   90.00
#
_symmetry.space_group_name_H-M   'P 1'
#
loop_
_entity.id
_entity.type
_entity.pdbx_description
1 polymer ?
#
loop_
_entity_poly.entity_id
_entity_poly.type
_entity_poly.pdbx_seq_one_letter_code
_entity_poly.pdbx_strand_id
1 'polypeptide(L)'
;MIKYSKLKLTLFFILLLAFSNSFIYSQSNDDCLMCHEDNSLTTVRGGKTISLFVEKSIIGKSVHKNVTCASCHKDAAVADFPHAEQLREVNCGDCHKDAQYKYFGGIHGQAKKLGAPYAPDCKECHGMHDVLPSSNSKSKTYKMNIPVLCGNCHKEGAPVARMYNITEHNIIENYSEGIHGIGLFKQGLIVTATCNDCHENHLVLPHTSPNSSINTNKIARTCMKCHVKIEEVHKKVIKQELWESSPGDVPSCSKCHPPHKVTVADVAENVSDKVCLKCHATADISKMENNEKVSLHVDVKEFSQSVHRNISCTKCHTDVSHKLERPCETAKQVDCSNCHVEVANIYFNSDHGKAFLAKKTDAPFCTDCHGKHVIKSRYDDTAPTYRANIPENCGKCHQKDGRASQHATLMEVDALKDYSASVHGKGLNEKGLLASAVCTDCHTTHNILKESNSTSSVHPENIPKTCSKCHKSIYEDYSKSDHSITQGDSTNLKYPTCASCHTAHTISEIDKDKFMSEVTTQCGSCHKKLAETYKETYHGKAYVLGYLKAARCSDCHGAHNILKVSNPESMVGINNIKNTCAKCHSGIDVEFTNYLTHATHNDNPAMYWTFWGMTSLLLGVFGFFGLHTLLWIPRSLKEASKKKKHHIKTTGNAKYFRRFTSSQRATHIFVILSFILLALTGMTLKFAHMEWARVIAKIFGGVHGAGIVHRIGAVITFGYFGFHVFSLIKQMLKQRVSPIKFIFGKNSLMFNKQDITDFIGTVKWFLGKGPRPNYGRWTYWEKFDYMAVFWGVAVIGLSGLILWFPELFTRFFPGWIINVAQIIHSDEALLAVGFIFTIHFFNTHLRPEAFPMDTVIFTGHVPEEEYKADRPREYAELEQAGKLETVVVTKEISTSWIKFVKTMGYIFLSLGILMVVLIVYSLITGSY
;
A
#
# COMPACT_ATOMS: atom_id res chain seq x y z
N MET A 1 -10.65 -84.27 -20.34
CA MET A 1 -9.89 -85.43 -20.86
C MET A 1 -9.72 -85.35 -22.38
N ILE A 2 -8.91 -84.40 -22.89
CA ILE A 2 -8.37 -84.45 -24.26
C ILE A 2 -6.90 -83.99 -24.19
N LYS A 3 -6.16 -84.57 -23.22
CA LYS A 3 -4.70 -84.73 -23.23
C LYS A 3 -4.44 -86.11 -23.83
N TYR A 4 -3.31 -86.29 -24.53
CA TYR A 4 -2.71 -87.58 -24.93
C TYR A 4 -2.98 -88.19 -26.32
N SER A 5 -3.27 -87.42 -27.37
CA SER A 5 -3.25 -87.97 -28.75
C SER A 5 -2.38 -87.23 -29.77
N LYS A 6 -2.18 -85.90 -29.63
CA LYS A 6 -1.32 -85.14 -30.57
C LYS A 6 0.20 -85.25 -30.33
N LEU A 7 0.64 -85.87 -29.24
CA LEU A 7 2.07 -85.94 -28.87
C LEU A 7 2.83 -87.12 -29.50
N LYS A 8 2.14 -88.14 -30.05
CA LYS A 8 2.79 -89.30 -30.71
C LYS A 8 3.01 -89.13 -32.22
N LEU A 9 2.25 -88.26 -32.90
CA LEU A 9 2.40 -88.05 -34.35
C LEU A 9 3.55 -87.08 -34.68
N THR A 10 3.83 -86.12 -33.80
CA THR A 10 4.95 -85.18 -33.98
C THR A 10 6.31 -85.82 -33.66
N LEU A 11 6.37 -86.78 -32.74
CA LEU A 11 7.61 -87.51 -32.43
C LEU A 11 8.06 -88.43 -33.58
N PHE A 12 7.12 -88.97 -34.36
CA PHE A 12 7.44 -89.82 -35.52
C PHE A 12 7.89 -89.01 -36.75
N PHE A 13 7.41 -87.77 -36.91
CA PHE A 13 7.87 -86.87 -37.97
C PHE A 13 9.24 -86.23 -37.66
N ILE A 14 9.56 -86.04 -36.38
CA ILE A 14 10.90 -85.58 -35.95
C ILE A 14 11.96 -86.68 -36.11
N LEU A 15 11.58 -87.97 -35.99
CA LEU A 15 12.52 -89.09 -36.21
C LEU A 15 12.83 -89.35 -37.70
N LEU A 16 11.93 -88.96 -38.62
CA LEU A 16 12.08 -89.13 -40.08
C LEU A 16 12.81 -87.96 -40.76
N LEU A 17 12.85 -86.77 -40.14
CA LEU A 17 13.69 -85.64 -40.59
C LEU A 17 15.14 -85.74 -40.10
N ALA A 18 15.47 -86.73 -39.26
CA ALA A 18 16.82 -86.99 -38.78
C ALA A 18 17.68 -87.82 -39.74
N PHE A 19 17.14 -88.30 -40.87
CA PHE A 19 17.83 -89.21 -41.81
C PHE A 19 18.01 -88.68 -43.23
N SER A 20 17.91 -87.36 -43.45
CA SER A 20 18.15 -86.72 -44.75
C SER A 20 19.00 -85.45 -44.67
N ASN A 21 20.07 -85.48 -43.87
CA ASN A 21 21.16 -84.53 -44.04
C ASN A 21 22.33 -85.25 -44.72
N SER A 22 22.38 -85.13 -46.04
CA SER A 22 23.65 -85.17 -46.75
C SER A 22 24.55 -84.12 -46.10
N PHE A 23 25.63 -84.57 -45.45
CA PHE A 23 26.68 -83.72 -44.91
C PHE A 23 27.32 -82.91 -46.05
N ILE A 24 26.83 -81.69 -46.28
CA ILE A 24 27.66 -80.63 -46.82
C ILE A 24 28.27 -79.97 -45.59
N TYR A 25 29.56 -80.23 -45.34
CA TYR A 25 30.33 -79.56 -44.30
C TYR A 25 30.24 -78.05 -44.53
N SER A 26 29.45 -77.34 -43.71
CA SER A 26 29.64 -75.91 -43.54
C SER A 26 31.03 -75.74 -42.94
N GLN A 27 31.97 -75.22 -43.73
CA GLN A 27 33.30 -74.88 -43.23
C GLN A 27 33.18 -74.06 -41.95
N SER A 28 33.84 -74.50 -40.90
CA SER A 28 33.90 -73.83 -39.62
C SER A 28 34.87 -72.65 -39.70
N ASN A 29 34.74 -71.69 -38.78
CA ASN A 29 35.72 -70.61 -38.69
C ASN A 29 37.11 -71.12 -38.31
N ASP A 30 37.18 -72.24 -37.60
CA ASP A 30 38.46 -72.84 -37.20
C ASP A 30 39.21 -73.35 -38.44
N ASP A 31 38.52 -73.85 -39.47
CA ASP A 31 39.15 -74.28 -40.74
C ASP A 31 39.86 -73.13 -41.46
N CYS A 32 39.27 -71.92 -41.45
CA CYS A 32 39.90 -70.74 -42.02
C CYS A 32 41.06 -70.23 -41.14
N LEU A 33 40.89 -70.26 -39.82
CA LEU A 33 41.88 -69.74 -38.88
C LEU A 33 43.14 -70.59 -38.81
N MET A 34 43.10 -71.88 -39.17
CA MET A 34 44.32 -72.72 -39.26
C MET A 34 45.45 -72.10 -40.09
N CYS A 35 45.10 -71.36 -41.14
CA CYS A 35 46.07 -70.63 -41.95
C CYS A 35 46.07 -69.14 -41.62
N HIS A 36 44.90 -68.54 -41.40
CA HIS A 36 44.77 -67.09 -41.23
C HIS A 36 45.11 -66.57 -39.82
N GLU A 37 45.39 -67.43 -38.84
CA GLU A 37 45.91 -67.01 -37.53
C GLU A 37 47.44 -66.82 -37.49
N ASP A 38 48.15 -67.12 -38.59
CA ASP A 38 49.58 -66.88 -38.69
C ASP A 38 49.87 -65.39 -39.01
N ASN A 39 50.63 -64.74 -38.13
CA ASN A 39 50.99 -63.33 -38.25
C ASN A 39 51.98 -63.03 -39.40
N SER A 40 52.65 -64.07 -39.93
CA SER A 40 53.58 -63.99 -41.05
C SER A 40 52.90 -64.13 -42.41
N LEU A 41 51.61 -64.51 -42.44
CA LEU A 41 50.86 -64.72 -43.66
C LEU A 41 50.63 -63.38 -44.40
N THR A 42 51.17 -63.30 -45.62
CA THR A 42 51.07 -62.11 -46.47
C THR A 42 50.76 -62.50 -47.91
N THR A 43 50.21 -61.56 -48.68
CA THR A 43 50.06 -61.67 -50.14
C THR A 43 50.42 -60.34 -50.80
N VAL A 44 50.69 -60.36 -52.11
CA VAL A 44 50.98 -59.15 -52.88
C VAL A 44 49.76 -58.77 -53.70
N ARG A 45 49.13 -57.64 -53.39
CA ARG A 45 48.04 -57.07 -54.20
C ARG A 45 48.43 -55.67 -54.68
N GLY A 46 48.40 -55.46 -55.99
CA GLY A 46 48.71 -54.16 -56.60
C GLY A 46 50.12 -53.65 -56.28
N GLY A 47 51.11 -54.54 -56.20
CA GLY A 47 52.51 -54.20 -55.92
C GLY A 47 52.85 -53.90 -54.45
N LYS A 48 51.90 -54.09 -53.52
CA LYS A 48 52.12 -53.94 -52.07
C LYS A 48 51.91 -55.25 -51.34
N THR A 49 52.82 -55.58 -50.43
CA THR A 49 52.67 -56.70 -49.49
C THR A 49 51.62 -56.34 -48.45
N ILE A 50 50.54 -57.12 -48.39
CA ILE A 50 49.44 -56.98 -47.44
C ILE A 50 49.37 -58.22 -46.56
N SER A 51 49.11 -58.03 -45.26
CA SER A 51 48.91 -59.14 -44.34
C SER A 51 47.53 -59.78 -44.54
N LEU A 52 47.48 -61.11 -44.51
CA LEU A 52 46.25 -61.91 -44.51
C LEU A 52 45.91 -62.45 -43.12
N PHE A 53 46.64 -62.00 -42.09
CA PHE A 53 46.41 -62.36 -40.70
C PHE A 53 45.05 -61.85 -40.20
N VAL A 54 44.32 -62.74 -39.53
CA VAL A 54 43.05 -62.49 -38.88
C VAL A 54 43.17 -62.89 -37.42
N GLU A 55 43.18 -61.90 -36.53
CA GLU A 55 43.21 -62.16 -35.10
C GLU A 55 41.82 -62.65 -34.62
N LYS A 56 41.74 -63.90 -34.15
CA LYS A 56 40.51 -64.50 -33.60
C LYS A 56 39.87 -63.64 -32.50
N SER A 57 40.68 -62.92 -31.72
CA SER A 57 40.23 -62.04 -30.64
C SER A 57 39.47 -60.79 -31.15
N ILE A 58 39.79 -60.31 -32.36
CA ILE A 58 39.16 -59.13 -32.97
C ILE A 58 37.77 -59.49 -33.49
N ILE A 59 37.65 -60.57 -34.29
CA ILE A 59 36.36 -61.02 -34.81
C ILE A 59 35.42 -61.50 -33.70
N GLY A 60 35.96 -62.10 -32.63
CA GLY A 60 35.20 -62.48 -31.45
C GLY A 60 34.51 -61.31 -30.72
N LYS A 61 35.00 -60.08 -30.91
CA LYS A 61 34.41 -58.84 -30.37
C LYS A 61 33.46 -58.15 -31.35
N SER A 62 33.44 -58.57 -32.62
CA SER A 62 32.56 -58.01 -33.64
C SER A 62 31.09 -58.40 -33.40
N VAL A 63 30.16 -57.59 -33.91
CA VAL A 63 28.74 -57.95 -34.03
C VAL A 63 28.52 -59.22 -34.86
N HIS A 64 29.47 -59.53 -35.75
CA HIS A 64 29.44 -60.70 -36.64
C HIS A 64 30.16 -61.92 -36.06
N LYS A 65 30.48 -61.97 -34.76
CA LYS A 65 31.21 -63.09 -34.14
C LYS A 65 30.61 -64.49 -34.37
N ASN A 66 29.31 -64.56 -34.62
CA ASN A 66 28.57 -65.81 -34.88
C ASN A 66 28.35 -66.07 -36.38
N VAL A 67 28.86 -65.20 -37.26
CA VAL A 67 28.79 -65.37 -38.71
C VAL A 67 30.04 -66.13 -39.17
N THR A 68 29.86 -67.12 -40.04
CA THR A 68 31.01 -67.89 -40.53
C THR A 68 31.84 -67.07 -41.53
N CYS A 69 33.15 -67.26 -41.59
CA CYS A 69 34.06 -66.58 -42.52
C CYS A 69 33.56 -66.74 -43.97
N ALA A 70 33.13 -67.95 -44.34
CA ALA A 70 32.54 -68.28 -45.64
C ALA A 70 31.23 -67.55 -45.96
N SER A 71 30.47 -67.08 -44.97
CA SER A 71 29.24 -66.31 -45.21
C SER A 71 29.52 -64.91 -45.77
N CYS A 72 30.65 -64.32 -45.38
CA CYS A 72 31.13 -63.03 -45.90
C CYS A 72 32.04 -63.24 -47.12
N HIS A 73 32.92 -64.24 -47.08
CA HIS A 73 33.80 -64.65 -48.16
C HIS A 73 33.21 -65.85 -48.91
N LYS A 74 32.08 -65.66 -49.59
CA LYS A 74 31.36 -66.74 -50.28
C LYS A 74 32.23 -67.52 -51.26
N ASP A 75 33.18 -66.84 -51.88
CA ASP A 75 34.10 -67.44 -52.85
C ASP A 75 35.24 -68.25 -52.19
N ALA A 76 35.36 -68.23 -50.85
CA ALA A 76 36.30 -69.05 -50.09
C ALA A 76 35.71 -70.41 -49.66
N ALA A 77 34.40 -70.60 -49.82
CA ALA A 77 33.69 -71.83 -49.48
C ALA A 77 33.90 -72.94 -50.54
N VAL A 78 35.14 -73.44 -50.65
CA VAL A 78 35.55 -74.47 -51.62
C VAL A 78 35.64 -75.87 -51.01
N ALA A 79 35.47 -76.92 -51.81
CA ALA A 79 35.56 -78.30 -51.32
C ALA A 79 37.01 -78.74 -50.98
N ASP A 80 38.00 -78.19 -51.70
CA ASP A 80 39.42 -78.51 -51.54
C ASP A 80 40.23 -77.25 -51.18
N PHE A 81 40.97 -77.29 -50.06
CA PHE A 81 41.87 -76.21 -49.62
C PHE A 81 43.28 -76.37 -50.21
N PRO A 82 44.02 -75.26 -50.50
CA PRO A 82 43.64 -73.85 -50.26
C PRO A 82 42.69 -73.25 -51.32
N HIS A 83 41.86 -72.28 -50.90
CA HIS A 83 40.99 -71.50 -51.79
C HIS A 83 41.78 -70.55 -52.71
N ALA A 84 41.14 -70.02 -53.76
CA ALA A 84 41.79 -69.14 -54.74
C ALA A 84 42.50 -67.92 -54.09
N GLU A 85 43.66 -67.53 -54.63
CA GLU A 85 44.48 -66.42 -54.11
C GLU A 85 43.76 -65.06 -54.13
N GLN A 86 42.82 -64.89 -55.06
CA GLN A 86 42.01 -63.67 -55.18
C GLN A 86 40.53 -63.95 -54.96
N LEU A 87 40.06 -63.55 -53.78
CA LEU A 87 38.63 -63.52 -53.45
C LEU A 87 37.99 -62.19 -53.89
N ARG A 88 36.69 -62.22 -54.22
CA ARG A 88 35.93 -60.98 -54.45
C ARG A 88 35.80 -60.17 -53.16
N GLU A 89 35.58 -58.87 -53.31
CA GLU A 89 35.31 -58.00 -52.17
C GLU A 89 33.99 -58.37 -51.48
N VAL A 90 33.99 -58.29 -50.15
CA VAL A 90 32.81 -58.61 -49.32
C VAL A 90 31.73 -57.55 -49.57
N ASN A 91 30.53 -58.00 -49.94
CA ASN A 91 29.36 -57.14 -50.12
C ASN A 91 28.43 -57.21 -48.91
N CYS A 92 28.52 -56.22 -48.02
CA CYS A 92 27.67 -56.13 -46.83
C CYS A 92 26.16 -56.06 -47.17
N GLY A 93 25.80 -55.61 -48.38
CA GLY A 93 24.41 -55.44 -48.80
C GLY A 93 23.63 -56.73 -49.01
N ASP A 94 24.32 -57.87 -49.15
CA ASP A 94 23.67 -59.18 -49.26
C ASP A 94 22.77 -59.46 -48.04
N CYS A 95 23.20 -58.99 -46.85
CA CYS A 95 22.45 -59.07 -45.60
C CYS A 95 21.87 -57.71 -45.17
N HIS A 96 22.51 -56.59 -45.48
CA HIS A 96 22.08 -55.23 -45.09
C HIS A 96 21.46 -54.42 -46.25
N LYS A 97 20.40 -54.97 -46.87
CA LYS A 97 19.77 -54.40 -48.07
C LYS A 97 19.27 -52.96 -47.92
N ASP A 98 18.61 -52.63 -46.80
CA ASP A 98 18.11 -51.27 -46.53
C ASP A 98 19.24 -50.24 -46.41
N ALA A 99 20.30 -50.58 -45.67
CA ALA A 99 21.47 -49.72 -45.52
C ALA A 99 22.17 -49.50 -46.86
N GLN A 100 22.30 -50.55 -47.67
CA GLN A 100 22.87 -50.46 -49.02
C GLN A 100 22.02 -49.57 -49.94
N TYR A 101 20.69 -49.75 -49.94
CA TYR A 101 19.78 -48.93 -50.73
C TYR A 101 19.88 -47.44 -50.37
N LYS A 102 19.85 -47.12 -49.07
CA LYS A 102 20.01 -45.74 -48.58
C LYS A 102 21.37 -45.16 -48.95
N TYR A 103 22.44 -45.92 -48.77
CA TYR A 103 23.80 -45.51 -49.09
C TYR A 103 23.95 -45.10 -50.57
N PHE A 104 23.45 -45.91 -51.51
CA PHE A 104 23.48 -45.58 -52.93
C PHE A 104 22.49 -44.46 -53.33
N GLY A 105 21.48 -44.18 -52.51
CA GLY A 105 20.62 -43.00 -52.64
C GLY A 105 21.28 -41.70 -52.18
N GLY A 106 22.28 -41.78 -51.30
CA GLY A 106 23.03 -40.64 -50.77
C GLY A 106 24.25 -40.24 -51.61
N ILE A 107 24.83 -39.09 -51.29
CA ILE A 107 25.94 -38.52 -52.07
C ILE A 107 27.19 -39.42 -52.06
N HIS A 108 27.48 -40.10 -50.95
CA HIS A 108 28.65 -40.98 -50.84
C HIS A 108 28.52 -42.24 -51.71
N GLY A 109 27.37 -42.91 -51.71
CA GLY A 109 27.17 -44.09 -52.55
C GLY A 109 27.07 -43.75 -54.03
N GLN A 110 26.51 -42.59 -54.39
CA GLN A 110 26.58 -42.09 -55.77
C GLN A 110 28.02 -41.83 -56.21
N ALA A 111 28.82 -41.17 -55.37
CA ALA A 111 30.25 -40.95 -55.64
C ALA A 111 31.01 -42.28 -55.81
N LYS A 112 30.74 -43.27 -54.96
CA LYS A 112 31.36 -44.61 -55.07
C LYS A 112 30.95 -45.33 -56.36
N LYS A 113 29.67 -45.26 -56.77
CA LYS A 113 29.17 -45.86 -58.01
C LYS A 113 29.83 -45.25 -59.26
N LEU A 114 30.16 -43.97 -59.19
CA LEU A 114 30.86 -43.24 -60.26
C LEU A 114 32.38 -43.47 -60.25
N GLY A 115 32.92 -44.29 -59.34
CA GLY A 115 34.36 -44.51 -59.22
C GLY A 115 35.12 -43.26 -58.76
N ALA A 116 34.45 -42.33 -58.08
CA ALA A 116 35.04 -41.08 -57.64
C ALA A 116 36.18 -41.33 -56.63
N PRO A 117 37.36 -40.69 -56.81
CA PRO A 117 38.48 -40.82 -55.88
C PRO A 117 38.09 -40.51 -54.44
N TYR A 118 38.54 -41.34 -53.49
CA TYR A 118 38.31 -41.19 -52.04
C TYR A 118 36.83 -41.20 -51.60
N ALA A 119 35.92 -41.73 -52.43
CA ALA A 119 34.53 -41.96 -52.03
C ALA A 119 34.45 -43.04 -50.92
N PRO A 120 33.89 -42.72 -49.74
CA PRO A 120 33.91 -43.62 -48.61
C PRO A 120 32.91 -44.77 -48.79
N ASP A 121 33.26 -46.00 -48.39
CA ASP A 121 32.40 -47.18 -48.40
C ASP A 121 32.07 -47.72 -47.00
N CYS A 122 31.40 -48.87 -46.94
CA CYS A 122 30.92 -49.45 -45.69
C CYS A 122 32.06 -49.76 -44.70
N LYS A 123 33.20 -50.27 -45.18
CA LYS A 123 34.33 -50.67 -44.31
C LYS A 123 35.09 -49.48 -43.74
N GLU A 124 35.12 -48.38 -44.47
CA GLU A 124 35.75 -47.13 -43.99
C GLU A 124 34.97 -46.53 -42.82
N CYS A 125 33.63 -46.60 -42.86
CA CYS A 125 32.76 -46.13 -41.78
C CYS A 125 32.58 -47.12 -40.62
N HIS A 126 32.47 -48.43 -40.87
CA HIS A 126 32.13 -49.43 -39.85
C HIS A 126 33.30 -50.30 -39.37
N GLY A 127 34.38 -50.40 -40.14
CA GLY A 127 35.46 -51.37 -39.92
C GLY A 127 35.35 -52.60 -40.84
N MET A 128 36.29 -53.53 -40.70
CA MET A 128 36.36 -54.77 -41.50
C MET A 128 35.98 -55.98 -40.63
N HIS A 129 36.95 -56.67 -40.04
CA HIS A 129 36.70 -57.75 -39.07
C HIS A 129 36.45 -57.22 -37.65
N ASP A 130 36.61 -55.92 -37.44
CA ASP A 130 36.44 -55.18 -36.18
C ASP A 130 35.12 -54.38 -36.14
N VAL A 131 34.07 -54.81 -36.84
CA VAL A 131 32.77 -54.12 -36.83
C VAL A 131 32.13 -54.28 -35.45
N LEU A 132 32.18 -53.22 -34.64
CA LEU A 132 31.65 -53.17 -33.29
C LEU A 132 30.23 -52.55 -33.24
N PRO A 133 29.39 -52.93 -32.25
CA PRO A 133 28.09 -52.30 -32.06
C PRO A 133 28.23 -50.79 -31.84
N SER A 134 27.30 -49.97 -32.34
CA SER A 134 27.32 -48.51 -32.16
C SER A 134 27.16 -48.06 -30.70
N SER A 135 26.79 -48.96 -29.78
CA SER A 135 26.78 -48.72 -28.33
C SER A 135 28.15 -48.91 -27.67
N ASN A 136 29.11 -49.52 -28.36
CA ASN A 136 30.46 -49.75 -27.84
C ASN A 136 31.33 -48.51 -28.07
N SER A 137 31.97 -47.99 -27.02
CA SER A 137 32.79 -46.77 -27.09
C SER A 137 33.99 -46.85 -28.05
N LYS A 138 34.46 -48.06 -28.37
CA LYS A 138 35.52 -48.30 -29.35
C LYS A 138 35.03 -48.37 -30.80
N SER A 139 33.71 -48.42 -31.02
CA SER A 139 33.14 -48.45 -32.37
C SER A 139 33.34 -47.12 -33.09
N LYS A 140 33.69 -47.17 -34.39
CA LYS A 140 33.76 -45.96 -35.23
C LYS A 140 32.43 -45.20 -35.30
N THR A 141 31.32 -45.92 -35.17
CA THR A 141 29.95 -45.36 -35.20
C THR A 141 29.38 -45.11 -33.80
N TYR A 142 30.21 -45.20 -32.75
CA TYR A 142 29.83 -44.73 -31.43
C TYR A 142 29.58 -43.22 -31.45
N LYS A 143 28.54 -42.76 -30.76
CA LYS A 143 28.08 -41.35 -30.79
C LYS A 143 29.23 -40.33 -30.66
N MET A 144 30.15 -40.52 -29.71
CA MET A 144 31.29 -39.61 -29.50
C MET A 144 32.32 -39.62 -30.64
N ASN A 145 32.39 -40.71 -31.40
CA ASN A 145 33.36 -40.92 -32.47
C ASN A 145 32.83 -40.45 -33.83
N ILE A 146 31.51 -40.24 -33.98
CA ILE A 146 30.87 -39.86 -35.26
C ILE A 146 31.44 -38.56 -35.85
N PRO A 147 31.60 -37.45 -35.09
CA PRO A 147 32.17 -36.25 -35.68
C PRO A 147 33.59 -36.49 -36.19
N VAL A 148 34.43 -37.24 -35.45
CA VAL A 148 35.79 -37.58 -35.88
C VAL A 148 35.78 -38.48 -37.12
N LEU A 149 34.85 -39.46 -37.18
CA LEU A 149 34.67 -40.34 -38.33
C LEU A 149 34.36 -39.54 -39.60
N CYS A 150 33.38 -38.63 -39.56
CA CYS A 150 33.05 -37.75 -40.68
C CYS A 150 34.22 -36.79 -41.00
N GLY A 151 34.87 -36.28 -39.94
CA GLY A 151 36.02 -35.40 -40.02
C GLY A 151 37.24 -36.00 -40.71
N ASN A 152 37.40 -37.33 -40.76
CA ASN A 152 38.52 -37.95 -41.47
C ASN A 152 38.56 -37.58 -42.96
N CYS A 153 37.39 -37.38 -43.58
CA CYS A 153 37.26 -36.98 -44.98
C CYS A 153 36.88 -35.51 -45.13
N HIS A 154 36.12 -34.94 -44.19
CA HIS A 154 35.56 -33.57 -44.27
C HIS A 154 36.32 -32.51 -43.46
N LYS A 155 37.56 -32.78 -43.03
CA LYS A 155 38.46 -31.78 -42.42
C LYS A 155 39.41 -31.15 -43.44
N GLU A 156 40.01 -30.04 -43.04
CA GLU A 156 40.87 -29.25 -43.91
C GLU A 156 42.15 -30.01 -44.19
N GLY A 157 42.59 -29.93 -45.45
CA GLY A 157 43.75 -30.67 -45.92
C GLY A 157 43.50 -32.15 -46.19
N ALA A 158 42.30 -32.69 -45.91
CA ALA A 158 41.93 -34.03 -46.37
C ALA A 158 41.87 -34.07 -47.91
N PRO A 159 42.25 -35.19 -48.56
CA PRO A 159 42.23 -35.32 -50.02
C PRO A 159 40.87 -34.97 -50.66
N VAL A 160 39.77 -35.30 -49.97
CA VAL A 160 38.40 -34.99 -50.42
C VAL A 160 38.13 -33.49 -50.41
N ALA A 161 38.48 -32.79 -49.33
CA ALA A 161 38.29 -31.33 -49.21
C ALA A 161 39.17 -30.51 -50.17
N ARG A 162 40.27 -31.09 -50.67
CA ARG A 162 41.14 -30.45 -51.68
C ARG A 162 40.68 -30.65 -53.12
N MET A 163 40.02 -31.78 -53.40
CA MET A 163 39.61 -32.14 -54.77
C MET A 163 38.16 -31.81 -55.09
N TYR A 164 37.30 -31.72 -54.08
CA TYR A 164 35.90 -31.38 -54.25
C TYR A 164 35.59 -30.03 -53.62
N ASN A 165 34.81 -29.20 -54.31
CA ASN A 165 34.36 -27.91 -53.78
C ASN A 165 33.24 -28.11 -52.75
N ILE A 166 33.62 -28.18 -51.48
CA ILE A 166 32.68 -28.34 -50.35
C ILE A 166 32.42 -26.95 -49.77
N THR A 167 31.14 -26.62 -49.54
CA THR A 167 30.71 -25.30 -49.08
C THR A 167 31.21 -24.91 -47.69
N GLU A 168 31.51 -25.90 -46.83
CA GLU A 168 31.88 -25.71 -45.43
C GLU A 168 33.33 -26.13 -45.20
N HIS A 169 34.10 -25.27 -44.53
CA HIS A 169 35.48 -25.50 -44.10
C HIS A 169 35.56 -25.38 -42.57
N ASN A 170 36.48 -26.11 -41.95
CA ASN A 170 36.72 -26.25 -40.51
C ASN A 170 35.58 -26.94 -39.77
N ILE A 171 34.87 -27.88 -40.42
CA ILE A 171 33.59 -28.38 -39.91
C ILE A 171 33.67 -29.04 -38.53
N ILE A 172 34.77 -29.73 -38.22
CA ILE A 172 34.97 -30.36 -36.91
C ILE A 172 35.28 -29.33 -35.84
N GLU A 173 36.16 -28.39 -36.15
CA GLU A 173 36.48 -27.27 -35.26
C GLU A 173 35.22 -26.46 -34.97
N ASN A 174 34.49 -26.05 -36.01
CA ASN A 174 33.30 -25.25 -35.85
C ASN A 174 32.16 -25.98 -35.14
N TYR A 175 31.95 -27.28 -35.43
CA TYR A 175 31.01 -28.10 -34.68
C TYR A 175 31.41 -28.18 -33.20
N SER A 176 32.71 -28.39 -32.92
CA SER A 176 33.25 -28.51 -31.55
C SER A 176 33.05 -27.25 -30.70
N GLU A 177 32.98 -26.08 -31.34
CA GLU A 177 32.68 -24.80 -30.70
C GLU A 177 31.18 -24.52 -30.51
N GLY A 178 30.32 -25.21 -31.26
CA GLY A 178 28.87 -25.11 -31.11
C GLY A 178 28.38 -25.74 -29.80
N ILE A 179 27.17 -25.40 -29.37
CA ILE A 179 26.57 -25.96 -28.13
C ILE A 179 26.52 -27.49 -28.17
N HIS A 180 26.32 -28.07 -29.36
CA HIS A 180 26.33 -29.51 -29.54
C HIS A 180 27.74 -30.11 -29.40
N GLY A 181 28.76 -29.50 -29.99
CA GLY A 181 30.14 -29.95 -29.82
C GLY A 181 30.68 -29.75 -28.41
N ILE A 182 30.31 -28.67 -27.72
CA ILE A 182 30.62 -28.44 -26.31
C ILE A 182 29.97 -29.53 -25.44
N GLY A 183 28.68 -29.80 -25.65
CA GLY A 183 27.96 -30.87 -24.95
C GLY A 183 28.63 -32.23 -25.15
N LEU A 184 28.98 -32.56 -26.40
CA LEU A 184 29.60 -33.83 -26.74
C LEU A 184 31.05 -33.92 -26.20
N PHE A 185 31.96 -33.06 -26.64
CA PHE A 185 33.40 -33.18 -26.35
C PHE A 185 33.84 -32.66 -24.99
N LYS A 186 33.25 -31.55 -24.51
CA LYS A 186 33.67 -30.92 -23.24
C LYS A 186 32.87 -31.44 -22.05
N GLN A 187 31.60 -31.77 -22.24
CA GLN A 187 30.71 -32.22 -21.16
C GLN A 187 30.43 -33.74 -21.19
N GLY A 188 30.85 -34.45 -22.24
CA GLY A 188 30.67 -35.91 -22.34
C GLY A 188 29.23 -36.37 -22.55
N LEU A 189 28.34 -35.50 -23.02
CA LEU A 189 26.91 -35.78 -23.17
C LEU A 189 26.61 -36.51 -24.49
N ILE A 190 26.41 -37.82 -24.42
CA ILE A 190 26.08 -38.66 -25.60
C ILE A 190 24.66 -38.44 -26.16
N VAL A 191 23.82 -37.70 -25.44
CA VAL A 191 22.46 -37.33 -25.91
C VAL A 191 22.50 -36.14 -26.87
N THR A 192 23.64 -35.45 -26.96
CA THR A 192 23.82 -34.29 -27.81
C THR A 192 23.83 -34.68 -29.29
N ALA A 193 23.30 -33.80 -30.14
CA ALA A 193 23.23 -34.04 -31.58
C ALA A 193 24.62 -34.07 -32.22
N THR A 194 24.85 -35.08 -33.05
CA THR A 194 26.05 -35.33 -33.86
C THR A 194 25.72 -35.26 -35.34
N CYS A 195 26.72 -35.29 -36.23
CA CYS A 195 26.54 -35.03 -37.66
C CYS A 195 25.40 -35.84 -38.29
N ASN A 196 25.28 -37.12 -37.95
CA ASN A 196 24.24 -38.03 -38.45
C ASN A 196 22.83 -37.76 -37.90
N ASP A 197 22.67 -37.12 -36.74
CA ASP A 197 21.36 -36.73 -36.22
C ASP A 197 20.72 -35.64 -37.10
N CYS A 198 21.57 -34.81 -37.71
CA CYS A 198 21.17 -33.79 -38.68
C CYS A 198 21.19 -34.32 -40.12
N HIS A 199 22.24 -35.03 -40.55
CA HIS A 199 22.47 -35.43 -41.95
C HIS A 199 22.04 -36.86 -42.32
N GLU A 200 21.47 -37.62 -41.37
CA GLU A 200 21.18 -39.06 -41.46
C GLU A 200 22.44 -39.96 -41.54
N ASN A 201 22.25 -41.27 -41.31
CA ASN A 201 23.35 -42.24 -41.22
C ASN A 201 23.81 -42.76 -42.59
N HIS A 202 22.87 -43.33 -43.34
CA HIS A 202 23.15 -43.99 -44.62
C HIS A 202 22.60 -43.19 -45.81
N LEU A 203 21.74 -42.20 -45.60
CA LEU A 203 21.15 -41.36 -46.67
C LEU A 203 21.58 -39.90 -46.51
N VAL A 204 22.85 -39.62 -46.75
CA VAL A 204 23.38 -38.24 -46.66
C VAL A 204 23.04 -37.47 -47.94
N LEU A 205 22.19 -36.45 -47.82
CA LEU A 205 21.74 -35.59 -48.93
C LEU A 205 22.20 -34.13 -48.75
N PRO A 206 22.46 -33.37 -49.83
CA PRO A 206 22.81 -31.95 -49.74
C PRO A 206 21.65 -31.11 -49.22
N HIS A 207 21.94 -29.97 -48.56
CA HIS A 207 20.94 -29.07 -47.97
C HIS A 207 19.95 -28.50 -49.00
N THR A 208 20.38 -28.38 -50.25
CA THR A 208 19.56 -27.94 -51.39
C THR A 208 18.50 -28.95 -51.81
N SER A 209 18.65 -30.23 -51.43
CA SER A 209 17.66 -31.26 -51.76
C SER A 209 16.39 -31.08 -50.92
N PRO A 210 15.19 -31.03 -51.53
CA PRO A 210 13.92 -30.98 -50.81
C PRO A 210 13.71 -32.18 -49.87
N ASN A 211 14.40 -33.30 -50.13
CA ASN A 211 14.32 -34.51 -49.32
C ASN A 211 15.35 -34.56 -48.19
N SER A 212 16.27 -33.60 -48.11
CA SER A 212 17.24 -33.53 -47.03
C SER A 212 16.58 -33.11 -45.71
N SER A 213 16.99 -33.77 -44.63
CA SER A 213 16.63 -33.42 -43.26
C SER A 213 17.09 -32.01 -42.86
N ILE A 214 18.13 -31.48 -43.49
CA ILE A 214 18.65 -30.13 -43.22
C ILE A 214 18.17 -29.07 -44.22
N ASN A 215 17.20 -29.39 -45.07
CA ASN A 215 16.58 -28.40 -45.95
C ASN A 215 15.84 -27.33 -45.13
N THR A 216 15.84 -26.07 -45.58
CA THR A 216 15.22 -24.93 -44.87
C THR A 216 13.75 -25.18 -44.49
N ASN A 217 13.00 -25.90 -45.32
CA ASN A 217 11.60 -26.23 -45.06
C ASN A 217 11.41 -27.42 -44.09
N LYS A 218 12.47 -28.18 -43.82
CA LYS A 218 12.44 -29.38 -42.95
C LYS A 218 13.31 -29.24 -41.69
N ILE A 219 14.15 -28.22 -41.60
CA ILE A 219 15.13 -28.05 -40.51
C ILE A 219 14.47 -27.97 -39.14
N ALA A 220 13.32 -27.30 -39.03
CA ALA A 220 12.55 -27.22 -37.79
C ALA A 220 12.12 -28.62 -37.31
N ARG A 221 11.62 -29.45 -38.22
CA ARG A 221 11.25 -30.85 -37.94
C ARG A 221 12.46 -31.68 -37.51
N THR A 222 13.63 -31.42 -38.09
CA THR A 222 14.88 -32.08 -37.70
C THR A 222 15.33 -31.69 -36.30
N CYS A 223 15.30 -30.40 -35.94
CA CYS A 223 15.60 -29.95 -34.58
C CYS A 223 14.60 -30.49 -33.55
N MET A 224 13.32 -30.59 -33.91
CA MET A 224 12.25 -31.13 -33.05
C MET A 224 12.40 -32.61 -32.72
N LYS A 225 13.26 -33.36 -33.42
CA LYS A 225 13.60 -34.74 -33.02
C LYS A 225 14.20 -34.80 -31.61
N CYS A 226 14.86 -33.73 -31.17
CA CYS A 226 15.47 -33.63 -29.85
C CYS A 226 14.89 -32.48 -29.01
N HIS A 227 14.47 -31.37 -29.64
CA HIS A 227 13.89 -30.20 -28.96
C HIS A 227 12.35 -30.23 -28.97
N VAL A 228 11.78 -31.17 -28.21
CA VAL A 228 10.33 -31.31 -28.03
C VAL A 228 9.80 -30.01 -27.37
N LYS A 229 8.91 -29.27 -28.05
CA LYS A 229 8.34 -27.94 -27.69
C LYS A 229 9.08 -26.68 -28.16
N ILE A 230 10.09 -26.80 -29.03
CA ILE A 230 10.71 -25.59 -29.60
C ILE A 230 9.68 -24.67 -30.28
N GLU A 231 8.65 -25.26 -30.91
CA GLU A 231 7.54 -24.53 -31.53
C GLU A 231 6.67 -23.77 -30.51
N GLU A 232 6.32 -24.38 -29.37
CA GLU A 232 5.56 -23.70 -28.29
C GLU A 232 6.32 -22.50 -27.72
N VAL A 233 7.65 -22.63 -27.57
CA VAL A 233 8.50 -21.54 -27.08
C VAL A 233 8.61 -20.42 -28.12
N HIS A 234 8.79 -20.77 -29.40
CA HIS A 234 8.91 -19.77 -30.46
C HIS A 234 7.59 -19.07 -30.77
N LYS A 235 6.41 -19.70 -30.60
CA LYS A 235 5.10 -19.02 -30.74
C LYS A 235 4.88 -17.88 -29.74
N LYS A 236 5.57 -17.90 -28.58
CA LYS A 236 5.56 -16.78 -27.63
C LYS A 236 6.38 -15.59 -28.11
N VAL A 237 7.32 -15.84 -29.02
CA VAL A 237 8.28 -14.87 -29.53
C VAL A 237 7.88 -14.41 -30.93
N ILE A 238 7.38 -15.26 -31.82
CA ILE A 238 7.13 -14.95 -33.23
C ILE A 238 5.71 -15.35 -33.64
N LYS A 239 5.03 -14.51 -34.42
CA LYS A 239 3.68 -14.80 -34.96
C LYS A 239 3.73 -16.00 -35.91
N GLN A 240 2.95 -17.03 -35.62
CA GLN A 240 2.94 -18.30 -36.37
C GLN A 240 2.42 -18.10 -37.80
N GLU A 241 1.43 -17.23 -37.98
CA GLU A 241 0.75 -16.98 -39.25
C GLU A 241 1.71 -16.48 -40.34
N LEU A 242 2.81 -15.82 -39.93
CA LEU A 242 3.85 -15.32 -40.84
C LEU A 242 4.68 -16.44 -41.48
N TRP A 243 4.78 -17.62 -40.87
CA TRP A 243 5.46 -18.78 -41.50
C TRP A 243 4.68 -19.34 -42.69
N GLU A 244 3.36 -19.22 -42.66
CA GLU A 244 2.47 -19.79 -43.68
C GLU A 244 2.12 -18.76 -44.76
N SER A 245 1.95 -17.49 -44.38
CA SER A 245 1.53 -16.41 -45.30
C SER A 245 2.68 -15.70 -46.03
N SER A 246 3.88 -15.62 -45.44
CA SER A 246 5.06 -14.95 -46.03
C SER A 246 6.39 -15.66 -45.67
N PRO A 247 6.72 -16.79 -46.32
CA PRO A 247 7.96 -17.53 -46.08
C PRO A 247 9.21 -16.69 -46.40
N GLY A 248 9.90 -16.19 -45.38
CA GLY A 248 11.10 -15.34 -45.51
C GLY A 248 11.15 -14.17 -44.51
N ASP A 249 9.97 -13.71 -44.08
CA ASP A 249 9.83 -12.63 -43.10
C ASP A 249 10.32 -13.07 -41.72
N VAL A 250 10.15 -14.36 -41.39
CA VAL A 250 10.68 -14.99 -40.18
C VAL A 250 12.01 -15.73 -40.46
N PRO A 251 13.08 -15.50 -39.69
CA PRO A 251 14.33 -16.25 -39.81
C PRO A 251 14.15 -17.77 -39.59
N SER A 252 14.80 -18.61 -40.40
CA SER A 252 14.87 -20.06 -40.11
C SER A 252 15.67 -20.34 -38.84
N CYS A 253 15.44 -21.49 -38.19
CA CYS A 253 16.15 -21.86 -36.96
C CYS A 253 17.67 -21.77 -37.10
N SER A 254 18.21 -22.20 -38.25
CA SER A 254 19.64 -22.17 -38.55
C SER A 254 20.21 -20.76 -38.77
N LYS A 255 19.39 -19.75 -39.08
CA LYS A 255 19.84 -18.35 -39.22
C LYS A 255 20.16 -17.71 -37.88
N CYS A 256 19.38 -18.04 -36.84
CA CYS A 256 19.66 -17.58 -35.47
C CYS A 256 20.58 -18.55 -34.71
N HIS A 257 20.56 -19.84 -35.06
CA HIS A 257 21.39 -20.89 -34.45
C HIS A 257 22.24 -21.60 -35.53
N PRO A 258 23.36 -21.01 -35.96
CA PRO A 258 24.20 -21.62 -37.00
C PRO A 258 24.80 -22.95 -36.50
N PRO A 259 24.53 -24.09 -37.17
CA PRO A 259 24.98 -25.40 -36.70
C PRO A 259 26.49 -25.63 -36.84
N HIS A 260 27.16 -24.89 -37.74
CA HIS A 260 28.59 -25.04 -38.04
C HIS A 260 29.39 -23.73 -37.90
N LYS A 261 28.93 -22.74 -37.12
CA LYS A 261 29.62 -21.47 -36.78
C LYS A 261 30.41 -20.75 -37.90
N VAL A 262 30.09 -21.00 -39.17
CA VAL A 262 30.58 -20.25 -40.33
C VAL A 262 29.39 -19.47 -40.88
N THR A 263 29.47 -18.15 -40.81
CA THR A 263 28.52 -17.28 -41.52
C THR A 263 29.02 -17.13 -42.95
N VAL A 264 28.50 -17.92 -43.87
CA VAL A 264 28.54 -17.54 -45.28
C VAL A 264 27.43 -16.51 -45.50
N ALA A 265 27.74 -15.45 -46.24
CA ALA A 265 26.73 -14.53 -46.75
C ALA A 265 25.80 -15.30 -47.69
N ASP A 266 24.59 -15.64 -47.22
CA ASP A 266 23.53 -16.11 -48.09
C ASP A 266 23.24 -15.01 -49.13
N VAL A 267 23.60 -15.28 -50.38
CA VAL A 267 23.26 -14.47 -51.56
C VAL A 267 21.79 -14.68 -51.93
N ALA A 268 20.88 -14.46 -50.98
CA ALA A 268 19.45 -14.47 -51.25
C ALA A 268 18.73 -13.35 -50.49
N GLU A 269 18.50 -12.26 -51.22
CA GLU A 269 17.34 -11.35 -51.11
C GLU A 269 17.08 -10.66 -49.76
N ASN A 270 18.04 -9.91 -49.20
CA ASN A 270 17.72 -8.91 -48.15
C ASN A 270 18.54 -7.62 -48.33
N VAL A 271 17.87 -6.47 -48.18
CA VAL A 271 18.50 -5.14 -48.16
C VAL A 271 19.42 -5.04 -46.94
N SER A 272 20.70 -4.76 -47.16
CA SER A 272 21.66 -4.54 -46.07
C SER A 272 21.39 -3.23 -45.33
N ASP A 273 21.64 -3.18 -44.02
CA ASP A 273 21.53 -1.95 -43.22
C ASP A 273 22.36 -0.80 -43.79
N LYS A 274 23.48 -1.10 -44.46
CA LYS A 274 24.30 -0.11 -45.17
C LYS A 274 23.50 0.68 -46.22
N VAL A 275 22.50 0.06 -46.85
CA VAL A 275 21.64 0.72 -47.83
C VAL A 275 20.74 1.75 -47.15
N CYS A 276 20.15 1.41 -46.00
CA CYS A 276 19.32 2.32 -45.22
C CYS A 276 20.15 3.48 -44.64
N LEU A 277 21.31 3.16 -44.06
CA LEU A 277 22.16 4.13 -43.36
C LEU A 277 22.81 5.15 -44.29
N LYS A 278 22.92 4.90 -45.61
CA LYS A 278 23.36 5.91 -46.59
C LYS A 278 22.58 7.21 -46.48
N CYS A 279 21.27 7.12 -46.22
CA CYS A 279 20.40 8.27 -46.07
C CYS A 279 20.11 8.55 -44.59
N HIS A 280 19.76 7.51 -43.82
CA HIS A 280 19.28 7.68 -42.45
C HIS A 280 20.36 8.06 -41.42
N ALA A 281 21.66 7.87 -41.72
CA ALA A 281 22.74 8.36 -40.85
C ALA A 281 22.98 9.87 -40.96
N THR A 282 22.34 10.57 -41.92
CA THR A 282 22.49 12.02 -42.09
C THR A 282 21.53 12.79 -41.16
N ALA A 283 21.98 13.90 -40.56
CA ALA A 283 21.21 14.61 -39.53
C ALA A 283 19.98 15.36 -40.07
N ASP A 284 20.04 15.82 -41.33
CA ASP A 284 19.02 16.70 -41.93
C ASP A 284 17.89 15.94 -42.65
N ILE A 285 17.88 14.61 -42.58
CA ILE A 285 16.87 13.80 -43.26
C ILE A 285 15.52 13.85 -42.52
N SER A 286 14.47 14.18 -43.27
CA SER A 286 13.11 14.30 -42.74
C SER A 286 12.08 13.89 -43.77
N LYS A 287 10.91 13.44 -43.31
CA LYS A 287 9.69 13.31 -44.12
C LYS A 287 8.63 14.29 -43.63
N MET A 288 7.69 14.61 -44.51
CA MET A 288 6.45 15.27 -44.11
C MET A 288 5.42 14.21 -43.74
N GLU A 289 4.86 14.29 -42.54
CA GLU A 289 3.80 13.40 -42.05
C GLU A 289 2.74 14.28 -41.39
N ASN A 290 1.49 14.23 -41.86
CA ASN A 290 0.39 15.08 -41.38
C ASN A 290 0.71 16.59 -41.33
N ASN A 291 1.36 17.13 -42.37
CA ASN A 291 1.82 18.53 -42.46
C ASN A 291 2.91 18.95 -41.46
N GLU A 292 3.50 18.00 -40.72
CA GLU A 292 4.64 18.26 -39.82
C GLU A 292 5.93 17.62 -40.37
N LYS A 293 7.06 18.31 -40.17
CA LYS A 293 8.39 17.83 -40.56
C LYS A 293 8.91 16.86 -39.49
N VAL A 294 8.93 15.57 -39.80
CA VAL A 294 9.40 14.50 -38.90
C VAL A 294 10.80 14.06 -39.32
N SER A 295 11.76 14.10 -38.38
CA SER A 295 13.12 13.61 -38.64
C SER A 295 13.13 12.09 -38.86
N LEU A 296 13.92 11.67 -39.85
CA LEU A 296 14.19 10.27 -40.17
C LEU A 296 15.61 9.85 -39.78
N HIS A 297 16.35 10.71 -39.08
CA HIS A 297 17.72 10.46 -38.69
C HIS A 297 17.82 9.31 -37.68
N VAL A 298 18.81 8.45 -37.87
CA VAL A 298 19.20 7.38 -36.96
C VAL A 298 20.66 7.57 -36.60
N ASP A 299 20.92 7.89 -35.33
CA ASP A 299 22.28 7.91 -34.80
C ASP A 299 22.76 6.47 -34.60
N VAL A 300 23.73 6.05 -35.41
CA VAL A 300 24.29 4.69 -35.39
C VAL A 300 25.05 4.41 -34.08
N LYS A 301 25.67 5.43 -33.49
CA LYS A 301 26.40 5.31 -32.23
C LYS A 301 25.41 5.11 -31.09
N GLU A 302 24.30 5.82 -31.07
CA GLU A 302 23.25 5.60 -30.06
C GLU A 302 22.51 4.28 -30.29
N PHE A 303 22.22 3.90 -31.54
CA PHE A 303 21.60 2.61 -31.86
C PHE A 303 22.44 1.43 -31.37
N SER A 304 23.78 1.55 -31.37
CA SER A 304 24.67 0.52 -30.83
C SER A 304 24.46 0.23 -29.33
N GLN A 305 23.83 1.16 -28.59
CA GLN A 305 23.47 0.98 -27.18
C GLN A 305 22.11 0.28 -27.01
N SER A 306 21.35 0.11 -28.08
CA SER A 306 20.06 -0.58 -28.07
C SER A 306 20.24 -2.07 -27.73
N VAL A 307 19.26 -2.63 -27.03
CA VAL A 307 19.16 -4.09 -26.84
C VAL A 307 18.95 -4.82 -28.17
N HIS A 308 18.48 -4.12 -29.21
CA HIS A 308 18.26 -4.63 -30.56
C HIS A 308 19.44 -4.37 -31.52
N ARG A 309 20.61 -3.96 -31.04
CA ARG A 309 21.78 -3.61 -31.88
C ARG A 309 22.23 -4.70 -32.88
N ASN A 310 21.92 -5.96 -32.61
CA ASN A 310 22.27 -7.11 -33.46
C ASN A 310 21.14 -7.52 -34.42
N ILE A 311 20.05 -6.74 -34.51
CA ILE A 311 18.91 -6.97 -35.41
C ILE A 311 19.05 -6.02 -36.60
N SER A 312 19.01 -6.56 -37.82
CA SER A 312 19.07 -5.73 -39.04
C SER A 312 17.82 -4.86 -39.21
N CYS A 313 17.96 -3.70 -39.84
CA CYS A 313 16.86 -2.73 -40.02
C CYS A 313 15.64 -3.36 -40.69
N THR A 314 15.85 -4.22 -41.68
CA THR A 314 14.80 -4.95 -42.42
C THR A 314 14.04 -5.98 -41.59
N LYS A 315 14.56 -6.39 -40.43
CA LYS A 315 13.87 -7.30 -39.51
C LYS A 315 12.88 -6.59 -38.60
N CYS A 316 13.09 -5.29 -38.34
CA CYS A 316 12.09 -4.44 -37.67
C CYS A 316 11.14 -3.80 -38.69
N HIS A 317 11.67 -3.36 -39.83
CA HIS A 317 10.89 -2.82 -40.94
C HIS A 317 10.61 -3.88 -41.98
N THR A 318 9.78 -4.88 -41.65
CA THR A 318 9.42 -6.00 -42.54
C THR A 318 8.71 -5.55 -43.82
N ASP A 319 8.14 -4.34 -43.82
CA ASP A 319 7.37 -3.80 -44.95
C ASP A 319 8.25 -3.18 -46.05
N VAL A 320 9.58 -3.18 -45.89
CA VAL A 320 10.50 -2.63 -46.90
C VAL A 320 10.67 -3.56 -48.08
N SER A 321 10.64 -3.01 -49.29
CA SER A 321 10.73 -3.79 -50.52
C SER A 321 12.09 -3.63 -51.18
N HIS A 322 12.80 -4.74 -51.40
CA HIS A 322 14.05 -4.75 -52.17
C HIS A 322 13.83 -4.47 -53.67
N LYS A 323 12.58 -4.46 -54.14
CA LYS A 323 12.20 -4.23 -55.55
C LYS A 323 12.05 -2.74 -55.89
N LEU A 324 12.08 -1.86 -54.90
CA LEU A 324 11.94 -0.41 -55.07
C LEU A 324 13.32 0.26 -55.01
N GLU A 325 13.49 1.31 -55.82
CA GLU A 325 14.72 2.12 -55.82
C GLU A 325 14.99 2.75 -54.45
N ARG A 326 13.92 3.11 -53.73
CA ARG A 326 13.95 3.46 -52.30
C ARG A 326 13.27 2.36 -51.49
N PRO A 327 14.03 1.41 -50.91
CA PRO A 327 13.43 0.29 -50.18
C PRO A 327 12.54 0.70 -49.00
N CYS A 328 12.80 1.88 -48.42
CA CYS A 328 12.05 2.42 -47.29
C CYS A 328 10.75 3.15 -47.67
N GLU A 329 10.39 3.27 -48.95
CA GLU A 329 9.16 3.95 -49.38
C GLU A 329 7.89 3.28 -48.83
N THR A 330 7.93 1.95 -48.70
CA THR A 330 6.84 1.15 -48.14
C THR A 330 6.94 0.97 -46.62
N ALA A 331 7.94 1.58 -45.96
CA ALA A 331 8.17 1.41 -44.53
C ALA A 331 7.05 2.05 -43.72
N LYS A 332 6.33 1.23 -42.96
CA LYS A 332 5.34 1.67 -41.97
C LYS A 332 5.94 1.72 -40.57
N GLN A 333 5.12 2.12 -39.60
CA GLN A 333 5.46 2.01 -38.18
C GLN A 333 5.79 0.56 -37.82
N VAL A 334 6.89 0.37 -37.08
CA VAL A 334 7.35 -0.96 -36.65
C VAL A 334 6.31 -1.61 -35.73
N ASP A 335 5.89 -2.82 -36.09
CA ASP A 335 5.03 -3.65 -35.25
C ASP A 335 5.88 -4.56 -34.35
N CYS A 336 6.07 -4.13 -33.10
CA CYS A 336 6.81 -4.90 -32.09
C CYS A 336 6.17 -6.28 -31.81
N SER A 337 4.87 -6.46 -32.09
CA SER A 337 4.18 -7.72 -31.84
C SER A 337 4.64 -8.85 -32.77
N ASN A 338 5.34 -8.56 -33.86
CA ASN A 338 5.96 -9.59 -34.70
C ASN A 338 7.02 -10.42 -33.95
N CYS A 339 7.68 -9.82 -32.95
CA CYS A 339 8.72 -10.46 -32.13
C CYS A 339 8.40 -10.49 -30.61
N HIS A 340 7.36 -9.78 -30.16
CA HIS A 340 6.93 -9.72 -28.75
C HIS A 340 5.45 -10.05 -28.60
N VAL A 341 5.00 -11.16 -29.21
CA VAL A 341 3.59 -11.55 -29.30
C VAL A 341 2.89 -11.59 -27.94
N GLU A 342 3.48 -12.26 -26.95
CA GLU A 342 2.86 -12.42 -25.62
C GLU A 342 2.63 -11.07 -24.93
N VAL A 343 3.65 -10.22 -24.91
CA VAL A 343 3.58 -8.88 -24.28
C VAL A 343 2.64 -7.96 -25.06
N ALA A 344 2.66 -8.04 -26.38
CA ALA A 344 1.75 -7.28 -27.22
C ALA A 344 0.28 -7.66 -26.97
N ASN A 345 -0.02 -8.96 -26.82
CA ASN A 345 -1.36 -9.43 -26.48
C ASN A 345 -1.82 -8.90 -25.12
N ILE A 346 -0.94 -8.88 -24.12
CA ILE A 346 -1.24 -8.27 -22.82
C ILE A 346 -1.53 -6.77 -22.97
N TYR A 347 -0.68 -6.05 -23.70
CA TYR A 347 -0.85 -4.62 -23.94
C TYR A 347 -2.15 -4.31 -24.70
N PHE A 348 -2.48 -5.04 -25.76
CA PHE A 348 -3.72 -4.81 -26.52
C PHE A 348 -5.00 -5.14 -25.72
N ASN A 349 -4.88 -5.96 -24.66
CA ASN A 349 -5.96 -6.20 -23.70
C ASN A 349 -6.10 -5.09 -22.64
N SER A 350 -5.05 -4.31 -22.41
CA SER A 350 -5.07 -3.13 -21.53
C SER A 350 -5.92 -1.99 -22.10
N ASP A 351 -6.25 -1.01 -21.27
CA ASP A 351 -7.01 0.15 -21.72
C ASP A 351 -6.20 1.08 -22.64
N HIS A 352 -4.87 1.14 -22.46
CA HIS A 352 -3.98 1.83 -23.40
C HIS A 352 -4.01 1.18 -24.79
N GLY A 353 -3.88 -0.15 -24.86
CA GLY A 353 -3.92 -0.87 -26.12
C GLY A 353 -5.29 -0.84 -26.80
N LYS A 354 -6.38 -0.96 -26.03
CA LYS A 354 -7.74 -0.77 -26.56
C LYS A 354 -7.97 0.63 -27.10
N ALA A 355 -7.48 1.67 -26.40
CA ALA A 355 -7.56 3.05 -26.89
C ALA A 355 -6.77 3.25 -28.19
N PHE A 356 -5.59 2.63 -28.30
CA PHE A 356 -4.77 2.63 -29.51
C PHE A 356 -5.49 1.92 -30.67
N LEU A 357 -6.05 0.73 -30.45
CA LEU A 357 -6.82 0.00 -31.46
C LEU A 357 -8.07 0.76 -31.92
N ALA A 358 -8.71 1.48 -31.00
CA ALA A 358 -9.84 2.36 -31.30
C ALA A 358 -9.43 3.67 -31.99
N LYS A 359 -8.14 3.87 -32.31
CA LYS A 359 -7.58 5.07 -32.93
C LYS A 359 -7.93 6.36 -32.18
N LYS A 360 -8.03 6.28 -30.85
CA LYS A 360 -8.21 7.48 -30.03
C LYS A 360 -6.97 8.35 -30.15
N THR A 361 -7.18 9.65 -30.30
CA THR A 361 -6.10 10.64 -30.30
C THR A 361 -5.28 10.50 -29.02
N ASP A 362 -3.95 10.55 -29.16
CA ASP A 362 -2.98 10.48 -28.06
C ASP A 362 -2.91 9.17 -27.24
N ALA A 363 -3.48 8.07 -27.74
CA ALA A 363 -3.28 6.76 -27.11
C ALA A 363 -1.78 6.34 -27.20
N PRO A 364 -1.13 5.98 -26.08
CA PRO A 364 0.30 5.66 -26.08
C PRO A 364 0.56 4.28 -26.67
N PHE A 365 1.58 4.13 -27.52
CA PHE A 365 2.04 2.84 -28.06
C PHE A 365 3.36 2.39 -27.37
N CYS A 366 3.86 1.19 -27.72
CA CYS A 366 5.11 0.64 -27.17
C CYS A 366 6.28 1.64 -27.20
N THR A 367 6.39 2.41 -28.29
CA THR A 367 7.46 3.39 -28.51
C THR A 367 7.38 4.62 -27.62
N ASP A 368 6.20 4.99 -27.11
CA ASP A 368 6.03 6.11 -26.18
C ASP A 368 6.66 5.79 -24.81
N CYS A 369 6.68 4.51 -24.42
CA CYS A 369 7.21 4.07 -23.13
C CYS A 369 8.64 3.49 -23.20
N HIS A 370 9.01 2.82 -24.29
CA HIS A 370 10.31 2.14 -24.44
C HIS A 370 11.32 2.91 -25.29
N GLY A 371 10.88 3.91 -26.06
CA GLY A 371 11.70 4.61 -27.05
C GLY A 371 11.54 4.03 -28.47
N LYS A 372 12.22 4.66 -29.44
CA LYS A 372 12.11 4.33 -30.87
C LYS A 372 13.22 3.37 -31.32
N HIS A 373 14.35 3.88 -31.83
CA HIS A 373 15.49 3.06 -32.29
C HIS A 373 16.44 2.69 -31.13
N VAL A 374 16.47 3.49 -30.07
CA VAL A 374 17.34 3.30 -28.91
C VAL A 374 16.52 2.74 -27.73
N ILE A 375 16.28 1.43 -27.74
CA ILE A 375 15.59 0.73 -26.64
C ILE A 375 16.65 0.22 -25.67
N LYS A 376 16.66 0.75 -24.45
CA LYS A 376 17.60 0.36 -23.40
C LYS A 376 16.99 -0.69 -22.46
N SER A 377 17.87 -1.41 -21.75
CA SER A 377 17.46 -2.38 -20.74
C SER A 377 16.80 -1.67 -19.55
N ARG A 378 15.78 -2.29 -18.93
CA ARG A 378 15.18 -1.80 -17.67
C ARG A 378 16.14 -1.71 -16.48
N TYR A 379 17.35 -2.25 -16.61
CA TYR A 379 18.41 -2.19 -15.62
C TYR A 379 19.40 -1.03 -15.86
N ASP A 380 19.29 -0.35 -17.00
CA ASP A 380 20.04 0.85 -17.34
C ASP A 380 19.32 2.06 -16.73
N ASP A 381 20.01 2.85 -15.92
CA ASP A 381 19.46 4.00 -15.19
C ASP A 381 19.07 5.18 -16.09
N THR A 382 19.52 5.19 -17.34
CA THR A 382 19.12 6.16 -18.37
C THR A 382 17.88 5.71 -19.16
N ALA A 383 17.39 4.48 -18.95
CA ALA A 383 16.21 3.98 -19.64
C ALA A 383 14.91 4.61 -19.09
N PRO A 384 13.92 4.96 -19.93
CA PRO A 384 12.61 5.42 -19.46
C PRO A 384 11.86 4.37 -18.61
N THR A 385 12.21 3.10 -18.77
CA THR A 385 11.65 1.96 -18.04
C THR A 385 12.48 1.56 -16.83
N TYR A 386 13.56 2.28 -16.53
CA TYR A 386 14.27 2.12 -15.27
C TYR A 386 13.36 2.48 -14.11
N ARG A 387 13.47 1.74 -13.00
CA ARG A 387 12.54 1.82 -11.89
C ARG A 387 12.35 3.25 -11.36
N ALA A 388 13.42 4.03 -11.23
CA ALA A 388 13.34 5.41 -10.76
C ALA A 388 12.70 6.37 -11.79
N ASN A 389 12.77 6.04 -13.08
CA ASN A 389 12.27 6.89 -14.17
C ASN A 389 10.82 6.59 -14.54
N ILE A 390 10.24 5.48 -14.06
CA ILE A 390 8.85 5.06 -14.35
C ILE A 390 7.83 6.16 -13.99
N PRO A 391 7.87 6.80 -12.80
CA PRO A 391 6.90 7.85 -12.47
C PRO A 391 6.93 9.00 -13.47
N GLU A 392 8.11 9.49 -13.85
CA GLU A 392 8.25 10.55 -14.86
C GLU A 392 7.77 10.08 -16.23
N ASN A 393 8.10 8.85 -16.62
CA ASN A 393 7.67 8.27 -17.89
C ASN A 393 6.13 8.21 -18.02
N CYS A 394 5.44 7.74 -16.98
CA CYS A 394 3.97 7.76 -16.93
C CYS A 394 3.45 9.21 -16.83
N GLY A 395 4.12 10.05 -16.05
CA GLY A 395 3.77 11.44 -15.80
C GLY A 395 3.75 12.31 -17.05
N LYS A 396 4.57 12.04 -18.07
CA LYS A 396 4.52 12.74 -19.37
C LYS A 396 3.12 12.80 -19.99
N CYS A 397 2.29 11.79 -19.74
CA CYS A 397 0.91 11.76 -20.19
C CYS A 397 -0.10 12.02 -19.05
N HIS A 398 0.21 11.60 -17.82
CA HIS A 398 -0.70 11.62 -16.66
C HIS A 398 -0.51 12.80 -15.69
N GLN A 399 0.36 13.76 -16.01
CA GLN A 399 0.47 15.02 -15.28
C GLN A 399 -0.67 15.98 -15.64
N LYS A 400 -0.76 17.09 -14.90
CA LYS A 400 -1.66 18.17 -15.25
C LYS A 400 -1.41 18.65 -16.69
N ASP A 401 -2.48 18.82 -17.47
CA ASP A 401 -2.43 19.20 -18.88
C ASP A 401 -1.68 18.21 -19.79
N GLY A 402 -1.36 17.00 -19.30
CA GLY A 402 -0.81 15.91 -20.09
C GLY A 402 -1.83 15.32 -21.07
N ARG A 403 -1.31 14.63 -22.10
CA ARG A 403 -2.13 14.03 -23.18
C ARG A 403 -3.28 13.15 -22.68
N ALA A 404 -3.07 12.40 -21.59
CA ALA A 404 -4.12 11.55 -21.01
C ALA A 404 -5.16 12.37 -20.23
N SER A 405 -4.74 13.38 -19.47
CA SER A 405 -5.63 14.21 -18.64
C SER A 405 -6.54 15.13 -19.45
N GLN A 406 -6.17 15.45 -20.70
CA GLN A 406 -6.99 16.27 -21.60
C GLN A 406 -8.10 15.48 -22.31
N HIS A 407 -7.86 14.21 -22.62
CA HIS A 407 -8.71 13.42 -23.52
C HIS A 407 -9.35 12.18 -22.87
N ALA A 408 -8.97 11.83 -21.64
CA ALA A 408 -9.54 10.72 -20.89
C ALA A 408 -10.16 11.18 -19.56
N THR A 409 -11.26 10.55 -19.16
CA THR A 409 -11.81 10.68 -17.81
C THR A 409 -10.98 9.84 -16.84
N LEU A 410 -10.15 10.51 -16.04
CA LEU A 410 -9.29 9.94 -15.01
C LEU A 410 -9.79 10.32 -13.62
N MET A 411 -9.47 9.51 -12.59
CA MET A 411 -9.81 9.84 -11.20
C MET A 411 -8.92 10.97 -10.66
N GLU A 412 -7.64 10.97 -11.01
CA GLU A 412 -6.67 12.01 -10.66
C GLU A 412 -6.37 12.93 -11.85
N VAL A 413 -6.23 14.23 -11.57
CA VAL A 413 -5.91 15.26 -12.58
C VAL A 413 -4.39 15.39 -12.79
N ASP A 414 -3.59 15.16 -11.75
CA ASP A 414 -2.13 15.29 -11.78
C ASP A 414 -1.47 14.16 -10.97
N ALA A 415 -1.49 12.96 -11.53
CA ALA A 415 -1.04 11.76 -10.83
C ALA A 415 0.46 11.80 -10.47
N LEU A 416 1.28 12.44 -11.32
CA LEU A 416 2.73 12.56 -11.06
C LEU A 416 2.99 13.41 -9.82
N LYS A 417 2.35 14.58 -9.73
CA LYS A 417 2.50 15.48 -8.58
C LYS A 417 2.00 14.83 -7.30
N ASP A 418 0.83 14.21 -7.36
CA ASP A 418 0.23 13.56 -6.20
C ASP A 418 1.15 12.44 -5.69
N TYR A 419 1.52 11.50 -6.57
CA TYR A 419 2.46 10.41 -6.24
C TYR A 419 3.77 10.95 -5.66
N SER A 420 4.35 12.00 -6.25
CA SER A 420 5.61 12.58 -5.79
C SER A 420 5.52 13.16 -4.37
N ALA A 421 4.33 13.59 -3.94
CA ALA A 421 4.09 14.08 -2.58
C ALA A 421 3.87 12.94 -1.56
N SER A 422 3.58 11.73 -2.02
CA SER A 422 3.35 10.54 -1.18
C SER A 422 4.63 10.03 -0.51
N VAL A 423 4.48 9.19 0.52
CA VAL A 423 5.62 8.55 1.19
C VAL A 423 6.45 7.68 0.23
N HIS A 424 5.81 7.04 -0.76
CA HIS A 424 6.50 6.24 -1.78
C HIS A 424 7.31 7.13 -2.72
N GLY A 425 6.70 8.20 -3.23
CA GLY A 425 7.36 9.17 -4.11
C GLY A 425 8.51 9.89 -3.42
N LYS A 426 8.34 10.32 -2.18
CA LYS A 426 9.44 10.90 -1.37
C LYS A 426 10.54 9.89 -1.08
N GLY A 427 10.18 8.65 -0.75
CA GLY A 427 11.14 7.56 -0.57
C GLY A 427 11.99 7.34 -1.84
N LEU A 428 11.38 7.40 -3.02
CA LEU A 428 12.08 7.25 -4.28
C LEU A 428 12.93 8.48 -4.63
N ASN A 429 12.32 9.67 -4.66
CA ASN A 429 12.92 10.89 -5.20
C ASN A 429 13.87 11.60 -4.22
N GLU A 430 13.51 11.65 -2.93
CA GLU A 430 14.31 12.36 -1.92
C GLU A 430 15.34 11.44 -1.26
N LYS A 431 15.01 10.15 -1.08
CA LYS A 431 15.86 9.18 -0.37
C LYS A 431 16.54 8.16 -1.29
N GLY A 432 16.25 8.17 -2.59
CA GLY A 432 16.86 7.24 -3.56
C GLY A 432 16.48 5.77 -3.37
N LEU A 433 15.39 5.48 -2.64
CA LEU A 433 14.99 4.11 -2.31
C LEU A 433 14.29 3.46 -3.51
N LEU A 434 15.04 2.69 -4.30
CA LEU A 434 14.47 1.89 -5.39
C LEU A 434 13.44 0.86 -4.91
N ALA A 435 13.43 0.49 -3.62
CA ALA A 435 12.43 -0.41 -3.06
C ALA A 435 11.03 0.26 -2.91
N SER A 436 10.94 1.59 -3.00
CA SER A 436 9.66 2.30 -3.00
C SER A 436 8.74 1.81 -4.12
N ALA A 437 7.44 1.75 -3.84
CA ALA A 437 6.44 1.40 -4.84
C ALA A 437 6.36 2.49 -5.93
N VAL A 438 6.33 2.09 -7.19
CA VAL A 438 6.14 2.95 -8.37
C VAL A 438 4.83 2.60 -9.08
N CYS A 439 4.43 3.40 -10.07
CA CYS A 439 3.15 3.26 -10.78
C CYS A 439 2.87 1.81 -11.23
N THR A 440 3.88 1.10 -11.76
CA THR A 440 3.75 -0.27 -12.27
C THR A 440 3.55 -1.34 -11.20
N ASP A 441 3.90 -1.08 -9.93
CA ASP A 441 3.69 -2.05 -8.85
C ASP A 441 2.19 -2.18 -8.52
N CYS A 442 1.45 -1.07 -8.69
CA CYS A 442 0.01 -0.97 -8.50
C CYS A 442 -0.79 -1.19 -9.79
N HIS A 443 -0.41 -0.56 -10.91
CA HIS A 443 -1.16 -0.59 -12.18
C HIS A 443 -0.70 -1.66 -13.18
N THR A 444 0.35 -2.44 -12.86
CA THR A 444 1.07 -3.34 -13.77
C THR A 444 1.82 -2.61 -14.89
N THR A 445 2.68 -3.31 -15.63
CA THR A 445 3.54 -2.71 -16.67
C THR A 445 2.88 -2.64 -18.05
N HIS A 446 2.12 -3.68 -18.42
CA HIS A 446 1.51 -3.79 -19.75
C HIS A 446 0.02 -4.11 -19.72
N ASN A 447 -0.57 -4.45 -18.57
CA ASN A 447 -2.00 -4.73 -18.42
C ASN A 447 -2.72 -3.63 -17.62
N ILE A 448 -2.48 -2.37 -17.99
CA ILE A 448 -3.05 -1.22 -17.29
C ILE A 448 -4.55 -1.17 -17.56
N LEU A 449 -5.34 -1.46 -16.53
CA LEU A 449 -6.80 -1.48 -16.57
C LEU A 449 -7.37 -0.49 -15.56
N LYS A 450 -8.48 0.16 -15.92
CA LYS A 450 -9.27 1.00 -15.02
C LYS A 450 -9.75 0.24 -13.79
N GLU A 451 -9.89 0.97 -12.69
CA GLU A 451 -10.35 0.48 -11.38
C GLU A 451 -11.76 -0.12 -11.41
N SER A 452 -12.59 0.25 -12.39
CA SER A 452 -13.91 -0.34 -12.60
C SER A 452 -13.89 -1.75 -13.18
N ASN A 453 -12.76 -2.19 -13.72
CA ASN A 453 -12.61 -3.54 -14.25
C ASN A 453 -12.23 -4.52 -13.13
N SER A 454 -13.02 -5.57 -12.93
CA SER A 454 -12.79 -6.58 -11.89
C SER A 454 -11.44 -7.31 -11.97
N THR A 455 -10.82 -7.35 -13.16
CA THR A 455 -9.49 -7.94 -13.37
C THR A 455 -8.34 -6.96 -13.14
N SER A 456 -8.64 -5.68 -12.90
CA SER A 456 -7.63 -4.67 -12.61
C SER A 456 -7.00 -4.89 -11.24
N SER A 457 -5.68 -4.73 -11.14
CA SER A 457 -4.96 -4.77 -9.87
C SER A 457 -5.35 -3.63 -8.92
N VAL A 458 -5.93 -2.54 -9.45
CA VAL A 458 -6.43 -1.41 -8.65
C VAL A 458 -7.95 -1.43 -8.48
N HIS A 459 -8.62 -2.51 -8.86
CA HIS A 459 -10.03 -2.71 -8.51
C HIS A 459 -10.20 -2.80 -6.98
N PRO A 460 -11.25 -2.22 -6.37
CA PRO A 460 -11.42 -2.19 -4.91
C PRO A 460 -11.21 -3.54 -4.20
N GLU A 461 -11.75 -4.63 -4.76
CA GLU A 461 -11.58 -5.98 -4.21
C GLU A 461 -10.15 -6.53 -4.30
N ASN A 462 -9.36 -6.04 -5.27
CA ASN A 462 -7.98 -6.47 -5.51
C ASN A 462 -6.95 -5.59 -4.79
N ILE A 463 -7.32 -4.37 -4.38
CA ILE A 463 -6.41 -3.40 -3.73
C ILE A 463 -5.66 -4.03 -2.53
N PRO A 464 -6.31 -4.72 -1.57
CA PRO A 464 -5.60 -5.32 -0.45
C PRO A 464 -4.49 -6.30 -0.88
N LYS A 465 -4.77 -7.10 -1.93
CA LYS A 465 -3.81 -8.05 -2.51
C LYS A 465 -2.70 -7.35 -3.30
N THR A 466 -2.99 -6.21 -3.91
CA THR A 466 -1.97 -5.38 -4.58
C THR A 466 -1.01 -4.77 -3.56
N CYS A 467 -1.52 -4.24 -2.46
CA CYS A 467 -0.69 -3.70 -1.37
C CYS A 467 0.12 -4.81 -0.67
N SER A 468 -0.42 -6.02 -0.55
CA SER A 468 0.24 -7.14 0.15
C SER A 468 1.53 -7.63 -0.50
N LYS A 469 1.78 -7.28 -1.77
CA LYS A 469 3.06 -7.53 -2.44
C LYS A 469 4.25 -6.96 -1.64
N CYS A 470 4.04 -5.84 -0.95
CA CYS A 470 5.04 -5.21 -0.07
C CYS A 470 4.60 -5.20 1.40
N HIS A 471 3.30 -5.01 1.68
CA HIS A 471 2.75 -4.90 3.04
C HIS A 471 2.09 -6.20 3.53
N LYS A 472 2.79 -7.33 3.41
CA LYS A 472 2.23 -8.66 3.69
C LYS A 472 1.64 -8.80 5.11
N SER A 473 2.39 -8.39 6.14
CA SER A 473 1.92 -8.48 7.53
C SER A 473 0.67 -7.64 7.79
N ILE A 474 0.59 -6.44 7.21
CA ILE A 474 -0.60 -5.59 7.33
C ILE A 474 -1.80 -6.22 6.62
N TYR A 475 -1.57 -6.84 5.46
CA TYR A 475 -2.62 -7.59 4.76
C TYR A 475 -3.12 -8.78 5.58
N GLU A 476 -2.23 -9.51 6.26
CA GLU A 476 -2.63 -10.61 7.13
C GLU A 476 -3.50 -10.13 8.29
N ASP A 477 -3.15 -9.01 8.92
CA ASP A 477 -3.97 -8.38 9.97
C ASP A 477 -5.32 -7.89 9.42
N TYR A 478 -5.31 -7.20 8.29
CA TYR A 478 -6.52 -6.74 7.61
C TYR A 478 -7.42 -7.92 7.23
N SER A 479 -6.86 -9.02 6.72
CA SER A 479 -7.64 -10.19 6.28
C SER A 479 -8.38 -10.90 7.42
N LYS A 480 -7.92 -10.74 8.67
CA LYS A 480 -8.59 -11.26 9.87
C LYS A 480 -9.62 -10.29 10.45
N SER A 481 -9.57 -9.03 10.03
CA SER A 481 -10.48 -7.98 10.45
C SER A 481 -11.91 -8.23 9.98
N ASP A 482 -12.88 -7.81 10.79
CA ASP A 482 -14.29 -7.73 10.37
C ASP A 482 -14.52 -6.65 9.30
N HIS A 483 -13.53 -5.79 9.04
CA HIS A 483 -13.56 -4.78 7.98
C HIS A 483 -12.97 -5.27 6.65
N SER A 484 -12.55 -6.54 6.56
CA SER A 484 -12.03 -7.11 5.32
C SER A 484 -13.14 -7.31 4.28
N ILE A 485 -12.81 -7.05 3.00
CA ILE A 485 -13.65 -7.53 1.90
C ILE A 485 -13.57 -9.06 1.85
N THR A 486 -14.67 -9.73 2.19
CA THR A 486 -14.86 -11.16 1.94
C THR A 486 -15.59 -11.37 0.61
N GLN A 487 -15.02 -12.17 -0.29
CA GLN A 487 -15.67 -12.52 -1.56
C GLN A 487 -16.99 -13.26 -1.30
N GLY A 488 -18.08 -12.78 -1.91
CA GLY A 488 -19.37 -13.45 -1.89
C GLY A 488 -20.30 -13.07 -0.74
N ASP A 489 -20.06 -11.96 -0.04
CA ASP A 489 -21.01 -11.46 0.96
C ASP A 489 -22.27 -10.93 0.25
N SER A 490 -23.39 -11.63 0.47
CA SER A 490 -24.72 -11.38 -0.10
C SER A 490 -25.46 -10.23 0.60
N THR A 491 -24.80 -9.58 1.56
CA THR A 491 -25.29 -8.41 2.26
C THR A 491 -24.92 -7.14 1.49
N ASN A 492 -25.84 -6.18 1.36
CA ASN A 492 -25.61 -4.87 0.72
C ASN A 492 -24.58 -3.96 1.48
N LEU A 493 -23.65 -4.55 2.22
CA LEU A 493 -22.69 -3.85 3.06
C LEU A 493 -21.46 -3.44 2.24
N LYS A 494 -21.09 -2.15 2.31
CA LYS A 494 -19.87 -1.63 1.70
C LYS A 494 -18.72 -1.75 2.70
N TYR A 495 -17.73 -2.59 2.38
CA TYR A 495 -16.52 -2.75 3.18
C TYR A 495 -15.43 -1.76 2.76
N PRO A 496 -14.63 -1.24 3.70
CA PRO A 496 -13.50 -0.37 3.37
C PRO A 496 -12.34 -1.18 2.78
N THR A 497 -11.57 -0.55 1.88
CA THR A 497 -10.31 -1.08 1.34
C THR A 497 -9.13 -0.31 1.95
N CYS A 498 -7.90 -0.74 1.67
CA CYS A 498 -6.71 0.04 2.01
C CYS A 498 -6.80 1.48 1.45
N ALA A 499 -7.35 1.64 0.24
CA ALA A 499 -7.53 2.93 -0.42
C ALA A 499 -8.62 3.82 0.20
N SER A 500 -9.53 3.23 0.99
CA SER A 500 -10.59 3.96 1.68
C SER A 500 -10.06 4.74 2.88
N CYS A 501 -9.01 4.23 3.54
CA CYS A 501 -8.39 4.87 4.70
C CYS A 501 -7.06 5.57 4.31
N HIS A 502 -6.33 5.05 3.33
CA HIS A 502 -5.09 5.63 2.82
C HIS A 502 -5.24 5.99 1.35
N THR A 503 -5.03 7.26 0.99
CA THR A 503 -5.04 7.65 -0.43
C THR A 503 -3.81 7.08 -1.16
N ALA A 504 -3.99 6.23 -2.17
CA ALA A 504 -2.88 5.53 -2.82
C ALA A 504 -1.82 6.48 -3.42
N HIS A 505 -2.26 7.61 -4.00
CA HIS A 505 -1.38 8.59 -4.62
C HIS A 505 -0.93 9.71 -3.67
N THR A 506 -1.54 9.91 -2.51
CA THR A 506 -1.14 10.99 -1.56
C THR A 506 -0.87 10.48 -0.15
N ILE A 507 -0.52 9.19 -0.03
CA ILE A 507 -0.32 8.51 1.24
C ILE A 507 0.72 9.25 2.11
N SER A 508 0.31 9.60 3.32
CA SER A 508 1.09 10.35 4.30
C SER A 508 1.88 9.44 5.23
N GLU A 509 2.91 10.00 5.89
CA GLU A 509 3.66 9.30 6.93
C GLU A 509 2.78 9.12 8.18
N ILE A 510 2.82 7.93 8.76
CA ILE A 510 1.90 7.49 9.82
C ILE A 510 2.15 8.15 11.19
N ASP A 511 3.30 8.76 11.39
CA ASP A 511 3.73 9.40 12.64
C ASP A 511 3.52 10.92 12.63
N LYS A 512 3.15 11.51 11.49
CA LYS A 512 2.93 12.95 11.36
C LYS A 512 1.56 13.35 11.86
N ASP A 513 1.52 14.51 12.51
CA ASP A 513 0.32 15.14 13.06
C ASP A 513 -0.86 15.17 12.08
N LYS A 514 -0.57 15.37 10.79
CA LYS A 514 -1.56 15.37 9.72
C LYS A 514 -2.32 14.04 9.65
N PHE A 515 -1.63 12.90 9.53
CA PHE A 515 -2.28 11.59 9.47
C PHE A 515 -3.01 11.29 10.78
N MET A 516 -2.36 11.57 11.91
CA MET A 516 -2.93 11.38 13.25
C MET A 516 -4.24 12.17 13.45
N SER A 517 -4.41 13.32 12.79
CA SER A 517 -5.62 14.15 12.83
C SER A 517 -6.75 13.70 11.90
N GLU A 518 -6.46 12.81 10.95
CA GLU A 518 -7.42 12.34 9.94
C GLU A 518 -8.11 11.02 10.36
N VAL A 519 -7.52 10.24 11.28
CA VAL A 519 -8.02 8.91 11.69
C VAL A 519 -9.49 8.92 12.12
N THR A 520 -9.89 9.86 12.99
CA THR A 520 -11.29 9.95 13.45
C THR A 520 -12.25 10.26 12.30
N THR A 521 -11.80 11.05 11.32
CA THR A 521 -12.57 11.40 10.13
C THR A 521 -12.70 10.21 9.18
N GLN A 522 -11.63 9.42 9.01
CA GLN A 522 -11.62 8.20 8.20
C GLN A 522 -12.61 7.16 8.73
N CYS A 523 -12.61 6.88 10.04
CA CYS A 523 -13.63 6.01 10.62
C CYS A 523 -15.04 6.63 10.50
N GLY A 524 -15.14 7.95 10.68
CA GLY A 524 -16.41 8.69 10.64
C GLY A 524 -17.08 8.78 9.28
N SER A 525 -16.38 8.57 8.17
CA SER A 525 -16.99 8.56 6.83
C SER A 525 -17.98 7.40 6.65
N CYS A 526 -17.77 6.29 7.39
CA CYS A 526 -18.68 5.14 7.44
C CYS A 526 -19.45 5.09 8.78
N HIS A 527 -18.81 5.43 9.90
CA HIS A 527 -19.38 5.37 11.25
C HIS A 527 -19.75 6.75 11.80
N LYS A 528 -20.53 7.53 11.04
CA LYS A 528 -20.85 8.93 11.36
C LYS A 528 -21.36 9.14 12.79
N LYS A 529 -22.39 8.37 13.19
CA LYS A 529 -22.99 8.47 14.53
C LYS A 529 -21.98 8.17 15.66
N LEU A 530 -21.12 7.16 15.49
CA LEU A 530 -20.13 6.79 16.52
C LEU A 530 -19.01 7.83 16.61
N ALA A 531 -18.62 8.43 15.48
CA ALA A 531 -17.64 9.51 15.46
C ALA A 531 -18.18 10.78 16.16
N GLU A 532 -19.47 11.09 15.96
CA GLU A 532 -20.15 12.20 16.66
C GLU A 532 -20.21 11.95 18.18
N THR A 533 -20.63 10.77 18.64
CA THR A 533 -20.67 10.48 20.08
C THR A 533 -19.28 10.39 20.71
N TYR A 534 -18.28 9.87 19.98
CA TYR A 534 -16.89 9.90 20.42
C TYR A 534 -16.38 11.34 20.62
N LYS A 535 -16.69 12.26 19.69
CA LYS A 535 -16.30 13.68 19.80
C LYS A 535 -16.90 14.37 21.03
N GLU A 536 -17.96 13.82 21.62
CA GLU A 536 -18.54 14.33 22.87
C GLU A 536 -17.81 13.88 24.14
N THR A 537 -17.03 12.81 24.06
CA THR A 537 -16.20 12.33 25.17
C THR A 537 -15.02 13.26 25.43
N TYR A 538 -14.37 13.10 26.59
CA TYR A 538 -13.13 13.82 26.88
C TYR A 538 -12.04 13.56 25.84
N HIS A 539 -11.83 12.28 25.45
CA HIS A 539 -10.83 11.92 24.44
C HIS A 539 -11.11 12.60 23.10
N GLY A 540 -12.36 12.57 22.64
CA GLY A 540 -12.79 13.25 21.42
C GLY A 540 -12.57 14.76 21.48
N LYS A 541 -13.01 15.42 22.57
CA LYS A 541 -12.84 16.87 22.74
C LYS A 541 -11.38 17.29 22.76
N ALA A 542 -10.54 16.55 23.49
CA ALA A 542 -9.10 16.78 23.54
C ALA A 542 -8.46 16.60 22.14
N TYR A 543 -8.85 15.55 21.41
CA TYR A 543 -8.40 15.28 20.05
C TYR A 543 -8.78 16.42 19.09
N VAL A 544 -10.04 16.89 19.11
CA VAL A 544 -10.50 18.01 18.26
C VAL A 544 -9.75 19.31 18.56
N LEU A 545 -9.34 19.53 19.81
CA LEU A 545 -8.49 20.65 20.21
C LEU A 545 -7.01 20.49 19.81
N GLY A 546 -6.64 19.40 19.12
CA GLY A 546 -5.30 19.13 18.62
C GLY A 546 -4.39 18.38 19.59
N TYR A 547 -4.93 17.76 20.64
CA TYR A 547 -4.13 16.93 21.56
C TYR A 547 -4.03 15.50 21.04
N LEU A 548 -3.03 15.25 20.20
CA LEU A 548 -2.83 13.97 19.50
C LEU A 548 -2.45 12.79 20.40
N LYS A 549 -2.16 13.04 21.69
CA LYS A 549 -1.97 11.99 22.71
C LYS A 549 -3.29 11.45 23.26
N ALA A 550 -4.43 12.10 22.97
CA ALA A 550 -5.73 11.56 23.31
C ALA A 550 -5.99 10.27 22.53
N ALA A 551 -6.59 9.27 23.18
CA ALA A 551 -6.90 7.99 22.55
C ALA A 551 -7.93 8.17 21.42
N ARG A 552 -7.66 7.62 20.24
CA ARG A 552 -8.52 7.66 19.05
C ARG A 552 -9.18 6.31 18.80
N CYS A 553 -10.01 6.26 17.76
CA CYS A 553 -10.69 5.04 17.31
C CYS A 553 -9.71 3.85 17.19
N SER A 554 -8.56 4.06 16.52
CA SER A 554 -7.57 3.00 16.29
C SER A 554 -6.80 2.56 17.54
N ASP A 555 -6.65 3.43 18.53
CA ASP A 555 -5.95 3.12 19.78
C ASP A 555 -6.78 2.14 20.64
N CYS A 556 -8.11 2.22 20.51
CA CYS A 556 -9.06 1.33 21.19
C CYS A 556 -9.42 0.09 20.36
N HIS A 557 -9.73 0.25 19.06
CA HIS A 557 -10.28 -0.82 18.22
C HIS A 557 -9.23 -1.56 17.38
N GLY A 558 -8.00 -1.05 17.31
CA GLY A 558 -6.98 -1.50 16.35
C GLY A 558 -7.00 -0.67 15.06
N ALA A 559 -5.90 -0.71 14.30
CA ALA A 559 -5.77 0.03 13.03
C ALA A 559 -6.16 -0.83 11.81
N HIS A 560 -5.61 -2.04 11.72
CA HIS A 560 -5.83 -2.94 10.58
C HIS A 560 -6.59 -4.23 10.97
N ASN A 561 -6.44 -4.71 12.20
CA ASN A 561 -7.19 -5.86 12.75
C ASN A 561 -8.35 -5.38 13.63
N ILE A 562 -9.41 -4.85 13.00
CA ILE A 562 -10.56 -4.26 13.70
C ILE A 562 -11.64 -5.33 13.84
N LEU A 563 -11.85 -5.79 15.07
CA LEU A 563 -12.79 -6.88 15.39
C LEU A 563 -14.01 -6.37 16.14
N LYS A 564 -15.17 -6.98 15.90
CA LYS A 564 -16.42 -6.74 16.63
C LYS A 564 -16.23 -6.94 18.13
N VAL A 565 -16.95 -6.15 18.93
CA VAL A 565 -16.88 -6.18 20.41
C VAL A 565 -17.19 -7.56 20.99
N SER A 566 -18.06 -8.34 20.33
CA SER A 566 -18.40 -9.71 20.74
C SER A 566 -17.27 -10.72 20.51
N ASN A 567 -16.26 -10.37 19.71
CA ASN A 567 -15.11 -11.25 19.47
C ASN A 567 -14.17 -11.22 20.69
N PRO A 568 -13.82 -12.38 21.29
CA PRO A 568 -12.90 -12.45 22.43
C PRO A 568 -11.50 -11.87 22.18
N GLU A 569 -11.04 -11.85 20.92
CA GLU A 569 -9.74 -11.29 20.52
C GLU A 569 -9.80 -9.77 20.27
N SER A 570 -11.00 -9.17 20.26
CA SER A 570 -11.15 -7.73 20.07
C SER A 570 -10.48 -6.95 21.20
N MET A 571 -9.79 -5.87 20.86
CA MET A 571 -9.15 -4.98 21.84
C MET A 571 -10.16 -4.32 22.79
N VAL A 572 -11.40 -4.13 22.34
CA VAL A 572 -12.51 -3.62 23.15
C VAL A 572 -13.43 -4.73 23.66
N GLY A 573 -13.07 -6.00 23.43
CA GLY A 573 -13.79 -7.14 23.97
C GLY A 573 -13.61 -7.27 25.49
N ILE A 574 -14.53 -7.96 26.15
CA ILE A 574 -14.61 -8.07 27.62
C ILE A 574 -13.30 -8.54 28.27
N ASN A 575 -12.53 -9.39 27.60
CA ASN A 575 -11.27 -9.93 28.11
C ASN A 575 -10.08 -8.96 27.95
N ASN A 576 -10.14 -8.04 27.00
CA ASN A 576 -8.99 -7.21 26.60
C ASN A 576 -9.17 -5.72 26.92
N ILE A 577 -10.40 -5.25 27.12
CA ILE A 577 -10.71 -3.82 27.31
C ILE A 577 -9.91 -3.20 28.47
N LYS A 578 -9.71 -3.92 29.57
CA LYS A 578 -8.85 -3.49 30.68
C LYS A 578 -7.42 -3.26 30.21
N ASN A 579 -6.84 -4.20 29.47
CA ASN A 579 -5.47 -4.08 28.95
C ASN A 579 -5.35 -2.92 27.95
N THR A 580 -6.39 -2.70 27.13
CA THR A 580 -6.47 -1.58 26.19
C THR A 580 -6.46 -0.23 26.90
N CYS A 581 -7.33 -0.04 27.91
CA CYS A 581 -7.35 1.17 28.72
C CYS A 581 -6.05 1.35 29.53
N ALA A 582 -5.45 0.26 30.01
CA ALA A 582 -4.23 0.28 30.82
C ALA A 582 -2.98 0.77 30.07
N LYS A 583 -3.02 0.82 28.72
CA LYS A 583 -1.94 1.42 27.91
C LYS A 583 -1.71 2.90 28.24
N CYS A 584 -2.77 3.61 28.65
CA CYS A 584 -2.71 5.03 28.99
C CYS A 584 -3.08 5.30 30.46
N HIS A 585 -3.94 4.48 31.07
CA HIS A 585 -4.38 4.64 32.47
C HIS A 585 -3.73 3.61 33.38
N SER A 586 -2.70 4.01 34.14
CA SER A 586 -2.00 3.13 35.07
C SER A 586 -2.85 2.83 36.31
N GLY A 587 -2.98 1.55 36.68
CA GLY A 587 -3.60 1.16 37.96
C GLY A 587 -5.14 1.12 37.96
N ILE A 588 -5.75 0.95 36.78
CA ILE A 588 -7.20 0.77 36.61
C ILE A 588 -7.67 -0.64 37.00
N ASP A 589 -8.89 -0.71 37.53
CA ASP A 589 -9.62 -1.95 37.76
C ASP A 589 -10.55 -2.29 36.58
N VAL A 590 -11.35 -3.35 36.72
CA VAL A 590 -12.33 -3.75 35.71
C VAL A 590 -13.51 -2.77 35.67
N GLU A 591 -13.90 -2.20 36.80
CA GLU A 591 -15.03 -1.27 36.88
C GLU A 591 -14.78 0.02 36.09
N PHE A 592 -13.53 0.47 36.00
CA PHE A 592 -13.12 1.58 35.13
C PHE A 592 -13.54 1.38 33.66
N THR A 593 -13.53 0.13 33.19
CA THR A 593 -13.87 -0.21 31.80
C THR A 593 -15.38 -0.10 31.50
N ASN A 594 -16.21 0.07 32.52
CA ASN A 594 -17.65 0.38 32.37
C ASN A 594 -17.88 1.85 31.97
N TYR A 595 -16.83 2.65 31.74
CA TYR A 595 -16.94 3.96 31.10
C TYR A 595 -17.48 3.84 29.67
N LEU A 596 -18.55 4.57 29.36
CA LEU A 596 -19.21 4.47 28.07
C LEU A 596 -18.62 5.48 27.08
N THR A 597 -17.81 5.00 26.14
CA THR A 597 -17.04 5.83 25.17
C THR A 597 -17.84 6.26 23.93
N HIS A 598 -18.97 5.63 23.64
CA HIS A 598 -19.83 5.98 22.49
C HIS A 598 -21.29 6.26 22.88
N ALA A 599 -21.57 6.37 24.18
CA ALA A 599 -22.93 6.56 24.67
C ALA A 599 -23.41 8.00 24.56
N THR A 600 -24.69 8.12 24.26
CA THR A 600 -25.50 9.31 24.49
C THR A 600 -26.16 9.23 25.87
N HIS A 601 -26.79 10.33 26.30
CA HIS A 601 -27.55 10.34 27.56
C HIS A 601 -28.74 9.36 27.56
N ASN A 602 -29.17 8.83 26.41
CA ASN A 602 -30.29 7.88 26.32
C ASN A 602 -29.88 6.41 26.55
N ASP A 603 -28.58 6.10 26.48
CA ASP A 603 -28.11 4.71 26.53
C ASP A 603 -28.00 4.15 27.96
N ASN A 604 -28.10 5.02 28.98
CA ASN A 604 -28.07 4.63 30.38
C ASN A 604 -29.12 5.42 31.19
N PRO A 605 -29.96 4.75 32.02
CA PRO A 605 -30.99 5.43 32.81
C PRO A 605 -30.45 6.53 33.74
N ALA A 606 -29.28 6.32 34.36
CA ALA A 606 -28.68 7.33 35.24
C ALA A 606 -28.23 8.56 34.45
N MET A 607 -27.64 8.36 33.25
CA MET A 607 -27.28 9.46 32.36
C MET A 607 -28.51 10.22 31.85
N TYR A 608 -29.59 9.51 31.52
CA TYR A 608 -30.84 10.10 31.03
C TYR A 608 -31.43 11.08 32.04
N TRP A 609 -31.65 10.61 33.27
CA TRP A 609 -32.21 11.43 34.34
C TRP A 609 -31.28 12.55 34.77
N THR A 610 -29.96 12.31 34.75
CA THR A 610 -28.97 13.35 35.05
C THR A 610 -29.03 14.47 34.00
N PHE A 611 -29.01 14.12 32.71
CA PHE A 611 -29.03 15.10 31.62
C PHE A 611 -30.29 15.96 31.65
N TRP A 612 -31.47 15.33 31.73
CA TRP A 612 -32.73 16.06 31.80
C TRP A 612 -32.87 16.85 33.10
N GLY A 613 -32.40 16.31 34.23
CA GLY A 613 -32.37 17.02 35.50
C GLY A 613 -31.53 18.30 35.44
N MET A 614 -30.29 18.20 34.94
CA MET A 614 -29.40 19.36 34.77
C MET A 614 -29.93 20.35 33.73
N THR A 615 -30.49 19.87 32.62
CA THR A 615 -31.07 20.72 31.57
C THR A 615 -32.30 21.47 32.09
N SER A 616 -33.21 20.80 32.80
CA SER A 616 -34.37 21.43 33.43
C SER A 616 -33.96 22.44 34.50
N LEU A 617 -32.94 22.14 35.30
CA LEU A 617 -32.36 23.08 36.26
C LEU A 617 -31.84 24.34 35.55
N LEU A 618 -31.06 24.16 34.48
CA LEU A 618 -30.50 25.26 33.69
C LEU A 618 -31.60 26.16 33.12
N LEU A 619 -32.56 25.58 32.40
CA LEU A 619 -33.67 26.32 31.79
C LEU A 619 -34.55 26.99 32.86
N GLY A 620 -34.80 26.30 33.98
CA GLY A 620 -35.59 26.84 35.10
C GLY A 620 -34.93 28.05 35.75
N VAL A 621 -33.62 27.97 36.06
CA VAL A 621 -32.87 29.06 36.68
C VAL A 621 -32.77 30.26 35.73
N PHE A 622 -32.35 30.06 34.47
CA PHE A 622 -32.26 31.18 33.51
C PHE A 622 -33.63 31.76 33.15
N GLY A 623 -34.68 30.94 33.04
CA GLY A 623 -36.03 31.41 32.79
C GLY A 623 -36.56 32.28 33.94
N PHE A 624 -36.42 31.80 35.17
CA PHE A 624 -36.87 32.53 36.36
C PHE A 624 -36.07 33.82 36.58
N PHE A 625 -34.73 33.76 36.60
CA PHE A 625 -33.89 34.92 36.87
C PHE A 625 -33.79 35.88 35.68
N GLY A 626 -33.91 35.37 34.45
CA GLY A 626 -34.05 36.19 33.26
C GLY A 626 -35.32 37.02 33.31
N LEU A 627 -36.48 36.40 33.58
CA LEU A 627 -37.74 37.12 33.75
C LEU A 627 -37.68 38.11 34.92
N HIS A 628 -37.13 37.69 36.07
CA HIS A 628 -36.94 38.55 37.24
C HIS A 628 -36.10 39.79 36.90
N THR A 629 -35.00 39.62 36.17
CA THR A 629 -34.11 40.69 35.72
C THR A 629 -34.84 41.64 34.75
N LEU A 630 -35.58 41.10 33.78
CA LEU A 630 -36.36 41.89 32.82
C LEU A 630 -37.43 42.75 33.52
N LEU A 631 -38.10 42.19 34.53
CA LEU A 631 -39.09 42.92 35.34
C LEU A 631 -38.46 44.03 36.20
N TRP A 632 -37.17 43.91 36.54
CA TRP A 632 -36.45 44.91 37.32
C TRP A 632 -36.10 46.16 36.50
N ILE A 633 -35.69 45.99 35.23
CA ILE A 633 -35.13 47.05 34.39
C ILE A 633 -35.96 48.35 34.38
N PRO A 634 -37.29 48.35 34.15
CA PRO A 634 -38.06 49.58 34.06
C PRO A 634 -38.02 50.41 35.33
N ARG A 635 -38.09 49.74 36.50
CA ARG A 635 -38.00 50.41 37.80
C ARG A 635 -36.60 50.91 38.08
N SER A 636 -35.59 50.14 37.70
CA SER A 636 -34.21 50.55 37.93
C SER A 636 -33.81 51.78 37.09
N LEU A 637 -34.28 51.88 35.84
CA LEU A 637 -34.09 53.07 35.01
C LEU A 637 -34.74 54.33 35.63
N LYS A 638 -35.92 54.17 36.25
CA LYS A 638 -36.62 55.25 36.95
C LYS A 638 -35.85 55.71 38.19
N GLU A 639 -35.35 54.80 39.00
CA GLU A 639 -34.55 55.11 40.19
C GLU A 639 -33.18 55.70 39.82
N ALA A 640 -32.52 55.19 38.78
CA ALA A 640 -31.27 55.75 38.26
C ALA A 640 -31.43 57.21 37.80
N SER A 641 -32.55 57.51 37.15
CA SER A 641 -32.89 58.87 36.73
C SER A 641 -33.11 59.83 37.91
N LYS A 642 -33.62 59.33 39.05
CA LYS A 642 -33.72 60.09 40.30
C LYS A 642 -32.34 60.28 40.95
N LYS A 643 -31.51 59.23 40.99
CA LYS A 643 -30.14 59.28 41.54
C LYS A 643 -29.25 60.28 40.80
N LYS A 644 -29.33 60.35 39.46
CA LYS A 644 -28.60 61.35 38.65
C LYS A 644 -28.96 62.80 39.00
N LYS A 645 -30.19 63.06 39.47
CA LYS A 645 -30.63 64.40 39.91
C LYS A 645 -30.09 64.79 41.30
N HIS A 646 -29.57 63.85 42.08
CA HIS A 646 -29.12 64.03 43.46
C HIS A 646 -27.66 63.62 43.69
N HIS A 647 -26.78 63.76 42.70
CA HIS A 647 -25.36 63.38 42.84
C HIS A 647 -24.64 64.21 43.91
N ILE A 648 -24.48 63.65 45.11
CA ILE A 648 -23.62 64.19 46.17
C ILE A 648 -22.16 63.94 45.77
N LYS A 649 -21.40 64.99 45.45
CA LYS A 649 -19.94 64.92 45.32
C LYS A 649 -19.33 64.73 46.71
N THR A 650 -18.96 63.51 47.06
CA THR A 650 -18.16 63.23 48.27
C THR A 650 -16.67 63.45 47.96
N THR A 651 -16.20 64.69 48.08
CA THR A 651 -14.77 65.03 48.12
C THR A 651 -14.39 65.39 49.55
N GLY A 652 -13.59 64.57 50.22
CA GLY A 652 -13.12 64.76 51.61
C GLY A 652 -13.43 63.60 52.57
N ASN A 653 -13.29 63.84 53.88
CA ASN A 653 -13.66 62.89 54.95
C ASN A 653 -15.18 62.70 54.99
N ALA A 654 -15.68 61.59 54.43
CA ALA A 654 -17.09 61.21 54.48
C ALA A 654 -17.33 60.07 55.48
N LYS A 655 -18.56 59.98 56.01
CA LYS A 655 -18.98 58.85 56.83
C LYS A 655 -19.34 57.66 55.95
N TYR A 656 -18.72 56.52 56.23
CA TYR A 656 -18.93 55.26 55.51
C TYR A 656 -19.38 54.16 56.45
N PHE A 657 -20.30 53.32 55.99
CA PHE A 657 -20.65 52.07 56.64
C PHE A 657 -19.68 50.95 56.20
N ARG A 658 -19.00 50.30 57.15
CA ARG A 658 -18.11 49.15 56.88
C ARG A 658 -18.93 47.88 56.64
N ARG A 659 -19.14 47.54 55.36
CA ARG A 659 -19.93 46.37 54.94
C ARG A 659 -19.13 45.07 54.93
N PHE A 660 -17.88 45.10 54.46
CA PHE A 660 -17.04 43.91 54.31
C PHE A 660 -15.68 44.06 55.01
N THR A 661 -15.22 42.96 55.61
CA THR A 661 -13.89 42.87 56.25
C THR A 661 -12.79 42.61 55.22
N SER A 662 -11.53 42.91 55.55
CA SER A 662 -10.39 42.65 54.63
C SER A 662 -10.25 41.19 54.22
N SER A 663 -10.55 40.25 55.13
CA SER A 663 -10.51 38.82 54.82
C SER A 663 -11.58 38.44 53.78
N GLN A 664 -12.82 38.93 53.93
CA GLN A 664 -13.89 38.68 52.95
C GLN A 664 -13.57 39.27 51.58
N ARG A 665 -12.96 40.46 51.54
CA ARG A 665 -12.52 41.10 50.31
C ARG A 665 -11.43 40.29 49.61
N ALA A 666 -10.44 39.79 50.36
CA ALA A 666 -9.39 38.93 49.82
C ALA A 666 -9.95 37.61 49.29
N THR A 667 -10.84 36.94 50.04
CA THR A 667 -11.55 35.74 49.57
C THR A 667 -12.28 35.99 48.26
N HIS A 668 -12.97 37.13 48.12
CA HIS A 668 -13.66 37.48 46.88
C HIS A 668 -12.70 37.66 45.70
N ILE A 669 -11.52 38.25 45.90
CA ILE A 669 -10.50 38.36 44.84
C ILE A 669 -10.05 36.97 44.38
N PHE A 670 -9.79 36.04 45.32
CA PHE A 670 -9.45 34.66 44.96
C PHE A 670 -10.57 33.96 44.21
N VAL A 671 -11.83 34.19 44.59
CA VAL A 671 -13.02 33.69 43.87
C VAL A 671 -13.03 34.21 42.44
N ILE A 672 -12.86 35.52 42.21
CA ILE A 672 -12.85 36.10 40.86
C ILE A 672 -11.74 35.47 40.01
N LEU A 673 -10.52 35.43 40.55
CA LEU A 673 -9.35 34.93 39.81
C LEU A 673 -9.50 33.45 39.47
N SER A 674 -9.88 32.60 40.43
CA SER A 674 -10.04 31.17 40.16
C SER A 674 -11.23 30.89 39.24
N PHE A 675 -12.35 31.60 39.41
CA PHE A 675 -13.54 31.42 38.59
C PHE A 675 -13.29 31.75 37.12
N ILE A 676 -12.59 32.85 36.83
CA ILE A 676 -12.25 33.23 35.45
C ILE A 676 -11.31 32.19 34.82
N LEU A 677 -10.29 31.72 35.56
CA LEU A 677 -9.39 30.69 35.07
C LEU A 677 -10.15 29.38 34.76
N LEU A 678 -11.03 28.95 35.68
CA LEU A 678 -11.87 27.77 35.51
C LEU A 678 -12.86 27.92 34.36
N ALA A 679 -13.49 29.07 34.22
CA ALA A 679 -14.43 29.37 33.14
C ALA A 679 -13.75 29.35 31.77
N LEU A 680 -12.60 30.03 31.63
CA LEU A 680 -11.84 30.08 30.38
C LEU A 680 -11.39 28.68 29.94
N THR A 681 -10.80 27.91 30.86
CA THR A 681 -10.29 26.57 30.55
C THR A 681 -11.42 25.55 30.37
N GLY A 682 -12.47 25.60 31.19
CA GLY A 682 -13.62 24.70 31.11
C GLY A 682 -14.48 24.91 29.87
N MET A 683 -14.80 26.16 29.52
CA MET A 683 -15.59 26.47 28.32
C MET A 683 -14.84 26.14 27.04
N THR A 684 -13.51 26.28 27.04
CA THR A 684 -12.66 25.81 25.93
C THR A 684 -12.83 24.32 25.68
N LEU A 685 -12.91 23.50 26.73
CA LEU A 685 -13.16 22.06 26.58
C LEU A 685 -14.61 21.76 26.19
N LYS A 686 -15.60 22.45 26.78
CA LYS A 686 -17.04 22.25 26.47
C LYS A 686 -17.33 22.51 24.98
N PHE A 687 -16.74 23.56 24.41
CA PHE A 687 -16.94 23.97 23.01
C PHE A 687 -15.74 23.64 22.12
N ALA A 688 -15.14 22.46 22.32
CA ALA A 688 -13.91 22.03 21.64
C ALA A 688 -13.95 22.11 20.09
N HIS A 689 -15.13 21.99 19.48
CA HIS A 689 -15.31 22.09 18.03
C HIS A 689 -15.11 23.51 17.49
N MET A 690 -15.31 24.53 18.33
CA MET A 690 -15.27 25.94 17.93
C MET A 690 -13.84 26.43 17.72
N GLU A 691 -13.64 27.34 16.76
CA GLU A 691 -12.32 27.88 16.46
C GLU A 691 -11.74 28.72 17.61
N TRP A 692 -12.57 29.51 18.28
CA TRP A 692 -12.14 30.32 19.42
C TRP A 692 -11.61 29.45 20.56
N ALA A 693 -12.17 28.26 20.77
CA ALA A 693 -11.71 27.31 21.77
C ALA A 693 -10.30 26.80 21.44
N ARG A 694 -10.03 26.49 20.17
CA ARG A 694 -8.67 26.11 19.72
C ARG A 694 -7.65 27.24 19.94
N VAL A 695 -8.03 28.49 19.72
CA VAL A 695 -7.17 29.66 19.97
C VAL A 695 -6.86 29.80 21.47
N ILE A 696 -7.88 29.73 22.34
CA ILE A 696 -7.67 29.83 23.79
C ILE A 696 -6.84 28.65 24.30
N ALA A 697 -7.09 27.43 23.82
CA ALA A 697 -6.28 26.27 24.17
C ALA A 697 -4.80 26.50 23.84
N LYS A 698 -4.49 27.05 22.65
CA LYS A 698 -3.11 27.38 22.26
C LYS A 698 -2.46 28.43 23.18
N ILE A 699 -3.20 29.47 23.59
CA ILE A 699 -2.72 30.49 24.52
C ILE A 699 -2.26 29.86 25.86
N PHE A 700 -2.98 28.85 26.33
CA PHE A 700 -2.62 28.12 27.55
C PHE A 700 -1.59 26.99 27.34
N GLY A 701 -0.97 26.88 26.17
CA GLY A 701 0.01 25.82 25.88
C GLY A 701 -0.62 24.49 25.43
N GLY A 702 -1.80 24.55 24.79
CA GLY A 702 -2.58 23.40 24.34
C GLY A 702 -3.46 22.80 25.45
N VAL A 703 -4.10 21.66 25.15
CA VAL A 703 -5.01 20.98 26.09
C VAL A 703 -4.32 20.61 27.40
N HIS A 704 -3.04 20.20 27.35
CA HIS A 704 -2.28 19.84 28.54
C HIS A 704 -2.09 21.03 29.48
N GLY A 705 -1.64 22.18 28.96
CA GLY A 705 -1.43 23.38 29.75
C GLY A 705 -2.75 23.98 30.27
N ALA A 706 -3.80 24.01 29.43
CA ALA A 706 -5.15 24.41 29.86
C ALA A 706 -5.65 23.54 31.04
N GLY A 707 -5.40 22.22 31.00
CA GLY A 707 -5.73 21.31 32.09
C GLY A 707 -4.95 21.58 33.38
N ILE A 708 -3.66 21.96 33.29
CA ILE A 708 -2.87 22.38 34.46
C ILE A 708 -3.46 23.66 35.08
N VAL A 709 -3.74 24.66 34.26
CA VAL A 709 -4.34 25.93 34.71
C VAL A 709 -5.70 25.70 35.35
N HIS A 710 -6.53 24.82 34.77
CA HIS A 710 -7.83 24.44 35.34
C HIS A 710 -7.66 23.86 36.75
N ARG A 711 -6.72 22.94 36.94
CA ARG A 711 -6.43 22.32 38.25
C ARG A 711 -5.88 23.32 39.27
N ILE A 712 -5.04 24.28 38.86
CA ILE A 712 -4.59 25.37 39.73
C ILE A 712 -5.79 26.20 40.21
N GLY A 713 -6.70 26.56 39.29
CA GLY A 713 -7.95 27.23 39.62
C GLY A 713 -8.79 26.42 40.61
N ALA A 714 -8.90 25.11 40.41
CA ALA A 714 -9.64 24.21 41.30
C ALA A 714 -9.03 24.16 42.71
N VAL A 715 -7.70 24.09 42.83
CA VAL A 715 -7.01 24.09 44.14
C VAL A 715 -7.25 25.40 44.89
N ILE A 716 -7.18 26.55 44.19
CA ILE A 716 -7.51 27.85 44.79
C ILE A 716 -8.97 27.84 45.27
N THR A 717 -9.88 27.27 44.48
CA THR A 717 -11.30 27.15 44.81
C THR A 717 -11.54 26.29 46.06
N PHE A 718 -10.96 25.10 46.13
CA PHE A 718 -11.04 24.26 47.34
C PHE A 718 -10.42 24.96 48.56
N GLY A 719 -9.30 25.68 48.37
CA GLY A 719 -8.62 26.43 49.41
C GLY A 719 -9.49 27.53 50.02
N TYR A 720 -10.06 28.41 49.19
CA TYR A 720 -10.92 29.47 49.72
C TYR A 720 -12.25 28.92 50.27
N PHE A 721 -12.80 27.84 49.69
CA PHE A 721 -14.05 27.24 50.16
C PHE A 721 -13.84 26.62 51.55
N GLY A 722 -12.75 25.87 51.74
CA GLY A 722 -12.35 25.34 53.04
C GLY A 722 -12.10 26.45 54.06
N PHE A 723 -11.38 27.51 53.67
CA PHE A 723 -11.19 28.70 54.52
C PHE A 723 -12.52 29.35 54.92
N HIS A 724 -13.46 29.48 53.98
CA HIS A 724 -14.77 30.08 54.22
C HIS A 724 -15.60 29.25 55.19
N VAL A 725 -15.70 27.93 54.97
CA VAL A 725 -16.38 26.99 55.89
C VAL A 725 -15.75 27.04 57.28
N PHE A 726 -14.42 27.01 57.37
CA PHE A 726 -13.71 27.15 58.65
C PHE A 726 -14.01 28.49 59.33
N SER A 727 -14.07 29.60 58.57
CA SER A 727 -14.38 30.92 59.10
C SER A 727 -15.81 31.00 59.67
N LEU A 728 -16.78 30.34 59.02
CA LEU A 728 -18.16 30.25 59.49
C LEU A 728 -18.26 29.42 60.77
N ILE A 729 -17.58 28.27 60.84
CA ILE A 729 -17.53 27.44 62.05
C ILE A 729 -16.90 28.23 63.21
N LYS A 730 -15.78 28.91 62.96
CA LYS A 730 -15.11 29.76 63.96
C LYS A 730 -16.03 30.89 64.44
N GLN A 731 -16.79 31.52 63.54
CA GLN A 731 -17.73 32.58 63.88
C GLN A 731 -18.90 32.07 64.71
N MET A 732 -19.47 30.91 64.35
CA MET A 732 -20.54 30.24 65.09
C MET A 732 -20.08 29.93 66.52
N LEU A 733 -18.88 29.36 66.68
CA LEU A 733 -18.29 29.05 67.99
C LEU A 733 -18.04 30.33 68.82
N LYS A 734 -17.54 31.41 68.20
CA LYS A 734 -17.30 32.69 68.87
C LYS A 734 -18.59 33.37 69.34
N GLN A 735 -19.68 33.25 68.57
CA GLN A 735 -20.97 33.85 68.91
C GLN A 735 -21.78 33.04 69.92
N ARG A 736 -21.34 31.81 70.28
CA ARG A 736 -22.03 30.89 71.21
C ARG A 736 -23.51 30.69 70.89
N VAL A 737 -23.85 30.66 69.60
CA VAL A 737 -25.22 30.43 69.11
C VAL A 737 -25.37 28.97 68.67
N SER A 738 -26.58 28.41 68.83
CA SER A 738 -26.86 27.06 68.33
C SER A 738 -26.76 27.02 66.79
N PRO A 739 -26.37 25.88 66.19
CA PRO A 739 -26.22 25.75 64.74
C PRO A 739 -27.47 26.17 63.96
N ILE A 740 -28.65 25.78 64.45
CA ILE A 740 -29.94 26.13 63.84
C ILE A 740 -30.16 27.65 63.85
N LYS A 741 -29.83 28.34 64.96
CA LYS A 741 -30.01 29.78 65.09
C LYS A 741 -28.97 30.56 64.29
N PHE A 742 -27.78 30.00 64.08
CA PHE A 742 -26.76 30.57 63.19
C PHE A 742 -27.18 30.45 61.72
N ILE A 743 -27.66 29.27 61.30
CA ILE A 743 -28.04 29.00 59.91
C ILE A 743 -29.35 29.69 59.53
N PHE A 744 -30.37 29.70 60.38
CA PHE A 744 -31.68 30.30 60.04
C PHE A 744 -31.94 31.65 60.75
N GLY A 745 -30.88 32.26 61.30
CA GLY A 745 -30.98 33.56 61.96
C GLY A 745 -31.33 34.69 61.01
N LYS A 746 -31.78 35.82 61.57
CA LYS A 746 -32.18 37.03 60.81
C LYS A 746 -31.05 37.58 59.92
N ASN A 747 -29.79 37.50 60.40
CA ASN A 747 -28.59 37.96 59.69
C ASN A 747 -27.84 36.84 58.95
N SER A 748 -28.46 35.66 58.83
CA SER A 748 -27.86 34.56 58.10
C SER A 748 -27.89 34.78 56.58
N LEU A 749 -26.93 34.17 55.89
CA LEU A 749 -26.89 34.05 54.45
C LEU A 749 -27.83 32.94 53.92
N MET A 750 -28.49 32.19 54.80
CA MET A 750 -29.48 31.18 54.43
C MET A 750 -30.89 31.77 54.31
N PHE A 751 -31.72 31.11 53.50
CA PHE A 751 -33.12 31.48 53.30
C PHE A 751 -33.94 31.29 54.57
N ASN A 752 -34.83 32.24 54.84
CA ASN A 752 -35.80 32.23 55.93
C ASN A 752 -37.16 32.80 55.46
N LYS A 753 -38.18 32.77 56.32
CA LYS A 753 -39.55 33.20 55.96
C LYS A 753 -39.64 34.65 55.49
N GLN A 754 -38.75 35.53 55.96
CA GLN A 754 -38.72 36.94 55.56
C GLN A 754 -38.35 37.10 54.08
N ASP A 755 -37.53 36.20 53.53
CA ASP A 755 -37.10 36.26 52.13
C ASP A 755 -38.28 36.06 51.16
N ILE A 756 -39.27 35.25 51.53
CA ILE A 756 -40.51 35.05 50.75
C ILE A 756 -41.34 36.35 50.76
N THR A 757 -41.46 36.99 51.93
CA THR A 757 -42.17 38.27 52.05
C THR A 757 -41.46 39.36 51.24
N ASP A 758 -40.13 39.44 51.34
CA ASP A 758 -39.31 40.40 50.60
C ASP A 758 -39.39 40.13 49.09
N PHE A 759 -39.40 38.87 48.64
CA PHE A 759 -39.59 38.49 47.22
C PHE A 759 -40.95 38.93 46.68
N ILE A 760 -42.06 38.58 47.35
CA ILE A 760 -43.41 38.97 46.91
C ILE A 760 -43.54 40.50 46.88
N GLY A 761 -43.00 41.18 47.89
CA GLY A 761 -42.96 42.64 47.93
C GLY A 761 -42.16 43.23 46.77
N THR A 762 -41.04 42.59 46.40
CA THR A 762 -40.20 43.01 45.27
C THR A 762 -40.90 42.84 43.94
N VAL A 763 -41.59 41.72 43.71
CA VAL A 763 -42.39 41.49 42.49
C VAL A 763 -43.52 42.51 42.38
N LYS A 764 -44.23 42.80 43.49
CA LYS A 764 -45.24 43.87 43.53
C LYS A 764 -44.63 45.23 43.21
N TRP A 765 -43.44 45.53 43.72
CA TRP A 765 -42.73 46.78 43.43
C TRP A 765 -42.30 46.89 41.96
N PHE A 766 -41.79 45.82 41.36
CA PHE A 766 -41.45 45.74 39.93
C PHE A 766 -42.66 46.05 39.06
N LEU A 767 -43.81 45.42 39.34
CA LEU A 767 -45.08 45.67 38.65
C LEU A 767 -45.76 46.98 39.03
N GLY A 768 -45.16 47.76 39.95
CA GLY A 768 -45.69 49.03 40.42
C GLY A 768 -46.93 48.98 41.31
N LYS A 769 -47.24 47.79 41.84
CA LYS A 769 -48.37 47.52 42.74
C LYS A 769 -48.01 47.64 44.23
N GLY A 770 -46.84 48.18 44.58
CA GLY A 770 -46.41 48.36 45.96
C GLY A 770 -45.12 49.19 46.13
N PRO A 771 -44.80 49.62 47.36
CA PRO A 771 -43.55 50.32 47.68
C PRO A 771 -42.34 49.38 47.64
N ARG A 772 -41.13 49.96 47.57
CA ARG A 772 -39.87 49.19 47.66
C ARG A 772 -39.80 48.50 49.03
N PRO A 773 -39.51 47.18 49.11
CA PRO A 773 -39.41 46.49 50.39
C PRO A 773 -38.30 47.04 51.28
N ASN A 774 -38.53 47.03 52.59
CA ASN A 774 -37.56 47.46 53.59
C ASN A 774 -36.50 46.37 53.80
N TYR A 775 -35.53 46.22 52.91
CA TYR A 775 -34.55 45.14 52.98
C TYR A 775 -33.67 45.19 54.24
N GLY A 776 -33.35 44.01 54.78
CA GLY A 776 -32.36 43.81 55.84
C GLY A 776 -30.94 43.67 55.30
N ARG A 777 -30.01 43.19 56.14
CA ARG A 777 -28.57 43.07 55.82
C ARG A 777 -28.27 42.40 54.48
N TRP A 778 -28.96 41.28 54.25
CA TRP A 778 -28.89 40.50 53.03
C TRP A 778 -30.25 40.49 52.35
N THR A 779 -30.28 40.79 51.06
CA THR A 779 -31.50 40.60 50.26
C THR A 779 -31.65 39.15 49.85
N TYR A 780 -32.88 38.74 49.52
CA TYR A 780 -33.14 37.37 49.08
C TYR A 780 -32.31 36.97 47.84
N TRP A 781 -32.05 37.92 46.92
CA TRP A 781 -31.20 37.65 45.75
C TRP A 781 -29.70 37.57 46.09
N GLU A 782 -29.21 38.33 47.07
CA GLU A 782 -27.82 38.18 47.56
C GLU A 782 -27.61 36.83 48.24
N LYS A 783 -28.62 36.37 49.00
CA LYS A 783 -28.63 35.02 49.57
C LYS A 783 -28.68 33.94 48.49
N PHE A 784 -29.46 34.17 47.43
CA PHE A 784 -29.48 33.28 46.29
C PHE A 784 -28.12 33.24 45.59
N ASP A 785 -27.51 34.37 45.25
CA ASP A 785 -26.17 34.43 44.65
C ASP A 785 -25.15 33.67 45.52
N TYR A 786 -25.19 33.86 46.83
CA TYR A 786 -24.35 33.13 47.77
C TYR A 786 -24.61 31.62 47.74
N MET A 787 -25.87 31.18 47.76
CA MET A 787 -26.22 29.76 47.72
C MET A 787 -25.95 29.09 46.39
N ALA A 788 -26.19 29.79 45.28
CA ALA A 788 -25.86 29.30 43.95
C ALA A 788 -24.35 28.98 43.86
N VAL A 789 -23.49 29.87 44.34
CA VAL A 789 -22.04 29.62 44.36
C VAL A 789 -21.67 28.56 45.41
N PHE A 790 -22.23 28.60 46.62
CA PHE A 790 -21.86 27.66 47.69
C PHE A 790 -22.22 26.22 47.33
N TRP A 791 -23.43 25.98 46.82
CA TRP A 791 -23.85 24.66 46.32
C TRP A 791 -23.14 24.31 45.02
N GLY A 792 -23.02 25.27 44.09
CA GLY A 792 -22.34 25.07 42.81
C GLY A 792 -20.91 24.58 43.00
N VAL A 793 -20.14 25.20 43.91
CA VAL A 793 -18.76 24.76 44.26
C VAL A 793 -18.73 23.34 44.82
N ALA A 794 -19.72 22.93 45.61
CA ALA A 794 -19.80 21.56 46.11
C ALA A 794 -20.09 20.54 44.99
N VAL A 795 -21.05 20.84 44.11
CA VAL A 795 -21.46 19.96 43.01
C VAL A 795 -20.38 19.87 41.93
N ILE A 796 -19.86 21.00 41.46
CA ILE A 796 -18.79 21.05 40.46
C ILE A 796 -17.46 20.53 41.05
N GLY A 797 -17.23 20.76 42.34
CA GLY A 797 -16.04 20.27 43.05
C GLY A 797 -16.03 18.76 43.18
N LEU A 798 -17.14 18.14 43.62
CA LEU A 798 -17.23 16.68 43.74
C LEU A 798 -17.16 16.00 42.37
N SER A 799 -17.93 16.48 41.38
CA SER A 799 -17.86 15.95 40.02
C SER A 799 -16.47 16.15 39.40
N GLY A 800 -15.81 17.29 39.68
CA GLY A 800 -14.45 17.57 39.24
C GLY A 800 -13.41 16.65 39.87
N LEU A 801 -13.56 16.26 41.13
CA LEU A 801 -12.69 15.28 41.79
C LEU A 801 -12.82 13.88 41.16
N ILE A 802 -14.05 13.47 40.80
CA ILE A 802 -14.28 12.22 40.07
C ILE A 802 -13.56 12.24 38.72
N LEU A 803 -13.62 13.36 38.00
CA LEU A 803 -12.95 13.52 36.70
C LEU A 803 -11.43 13.70 36.80
N TRP A 804 -10.92 14.23 37.91
CA TRP A 804 -9.49 14.39 38.15
C TRP A 804 -8.85 13.06 38.56
N PHE A 805 -9.52 12.26 39.39
CA PHE A 805 -9.01 10.99 39.89
C PHE A 805 -9.93 9.80 39.52
N PRO A 806 -10.23 9.57 38.24
CA PRO A 806 -11.20 8.56 37.83
C PRO A 806 -10.76 7.15 38.25
N GLU A 807 -9.46 6.86 38.27
CA GLU A 807 -8.90 5.55 38.69
C GLU A 807 -9.08 5.28 40.20
N LEU A 808 -9.24 6.33 41.01
CA LEU A 808 -9.52 6.18 42.44
C LEU A 808 -11.01 5.94 42.70
N PHE A 809 -11.87 6.76 42.08
CA PHE A 809 -13.32 6.69 42.31
C PHE A 809 -13.95 5.42 41.72
N THR A 810 -13.39 4.90 40.63
CA THR A 810 -13.87 3.66 40.00
C THR A 810 -13.64 2.40 40.83
N ARG A 811 -12.76 2.46 41.83
CA ARG A 811 -12.60 1.38 42.83
C ARG A 811 -13.80 1.23 43.75
N PHE A 812 -14.62 2.28 43.84
CA PHE A 812 -15.79 2.33 44.72
C PHE A 812 -17.11 2.39 43.95
N PHE A 813 -17.08 2.84 42.70
CA PHE A 813 -18.25 3.07 41.87
C PHE A 813 -18.03 2.55 40.44
N PRO A 814 -19.08 2.11 39.73
CA PRO A 814 -18.93 1.66 38.35
C PRO A 814 -18.47 2.79 37.42
N GLY A 815 -17.74 2.45 36.35
CA GLY A 815 -17.18 3.41 35.38
C GLY A 815 -18.16 4.41 34.74
N TRP A 816 -19.45 4.07 34.62
CA TRP A 816 -20.47 5.01 34.11
C TRP A 816 -20.65 6.25 34.99
N ILE A 817 -20.18 6.23 36.26
CA ILE A 817 -20.19 7.41 37.13
C ILE A 817 -19.34 8.54 36.55
N ILE A 818 -18.30 8.22 35.77
CA ILE A 818 -17.46 9.21 35.09
C ILE A 818 -18.29 9.96 34.04
N ASN A 819 -19.15 9.26 33.29
CA ASN A 819 -20.07 9.89 32.33
C ASN A 819 -21.05 10.84 33.03
N VAL A 820 -21.62 10.41 34.17
CA VAL A 820 -22.53 11.23 34.98
C VAL A 820 -21.83 12.47 35.55
N ALA A 821 -20.63 12.29 36.11
CA ALA A 821 -19.82 13.39 36.61
C ALA A 821 -19.48 14.39 35.50
N GLN A 822 -19.20 13.91 34.28
CA GLN A 822 -18.94 14.77 33.12
C GLN A 822 -20.17 15.62 32.75
N ILE A 823 -21.38 15.05 32.75
CA ILE A 823 -22.63 15.79 32.50
C ILE A 823 -22.82 16.87 33.56
N ILE A 824 -22.80 16.48 34.85
CA ILE A 824 -23.01 17.40 35.98
C ILE A 824 -21.98 18.53 35.95
N HIS A 825 -20.70 18.19 35.82
CA HIS A 825 -19.62 19.17 35.83
C HIS A 825 -19.74 20.16 34.65
N SER A 826 -20.01 19.64 33.45
CA SER A 826 -20.12 20.44 32.23
C SER A 826 -21.32 21.39 32.26
N ASP A 827 -22.48 20.93 32.73
CA ASP A 827 -23.71 21.72 32.72
C ASP A 827 -23.80 22.66 33.92
N GLU A 828 -23.31 22.25 35.09
CA GLU A 828 -23.15 23.14 36.24
C GLU A 828 -22.14 24.26 35.93
N ALA A 829 -21.05 23.96 35.20
CA ALA A 829 -20.12 25.00 34.75
C ALA A 829 -20.81 26.02 33.83
N LEU A 830 -21.64 25.55 32.88
CA LEU A 830 -22.38 26.44 31.99
C LEU A 830 -23.38 27.30 32.76
N LEU A 831 -24.10 26.69 33.72
CA LEU A 831 -25.01 27.38 34.61
C LEU A 831 -24.28 28.44 35.44
N ALA A 832 -23.17 28.08 36.09
CA ALA A 832 -22.39 28.98 36.92
C ALA A 832 -21.82 30.15 36.12
N VAL A 833 -21.18 29.88 34.97
CA VAL A 833 -20.61 30.93 34.10
C VAL A 833 -21.69 31.86 33.57
N GLY A 834 -22.79 31.32 33.05
CA GLY A 834 -23.88 32.13 32.55
C GLY A 834 -24.54 32.94 33.67
N PHE A 835 -24.83 32.34 34.83
CA PHE A 835 -25.48 33.03 35.95
C PHE A 835 -24.59 34.15 36.52
N ILE A 836 -23.30 33.89 36.71
CA ILE A 836 -22.38 34.89 37.26
C ILE A 836 -22.19 36.06 36.30
N PHE A 837 -21.94 35.80 35.01
CA PHE A 837 -21.67 36.87 34.04
C PHE A 837 -22.92 37.59 33.52
N THR A 838 -24.12 37.04 33.75
CA THR A 838 -25.38 37.72 33.38
C THR A 838 -26.11 38.26 34.61
N ILE A 839 -26.62 37.39 35.48
CA ILE A 839 -27.51 37.76 36.59
C ILE A 839 -26.73 38.41 37.73
N HIS A 840 -25.63 37.81 38.20
CA HIS A 840 -24.85 38.40 39.30
C HIS A 840 -24.21 39.74 38.88
N PHE A 841 -23.63 39.82 37.69
CA PHE A 841 -23.11 41.06 37.13
C PHE A 841 -24.22 42.11 36.92
N PHE A 842 -25.43 41.71 36.53
CA PHE A 842 -26.57 42.63 36.52
C PHE A 842 -26.92 43.12 37.93
N ASN A 843 -27.03 42.20 38.89
CA ASN A 843 -27.38 42.52 40.27
C ASN A 843 -26.39 43.52 40.90
N THR A 844 -25.13 43.52 40.51
CA THR A 844 -24.08 44.31 41.18
C THR A 844 -23.53 45.45 40.33
N HIS A 845 -23.32 45.25 39.02
CA HIS A 845 -22.51 46.17 38.19
C HIS A 845 -23.30 46.80 37.03
N LEU A 846 -24.15 46.02 36.35
CA LEU A 846 -24.87 46.50 35.15
C LEU A 846 -26.24 47.10 35.45
N ARG A 847 -26.68 47.08 36.71
CA ARG A 847 -27.92 47.75 37.14
C ARG A 847 -27.82 49.25 36.89
N PRO A 848 -28.82 49.90 36.25
CA PRO A 848 -28.81 51.33 35.97
C PRO A 848 -28.47 52.25 37.18
N GLU A 849 -28.89 51.88 38.40
CA GLU A 849 -28.65 52.64 39.64
C GLU A 849 -27.22 52.55 40.18
N ALA A 850 -26.48 51.50 39.83
CA ALA A 850 -25.11 51.22 40.26
C ALA A 850 -24.10 51.31 39.08
N PHE A 851 -24.62 51.49 37.86
CA PHE A 851 -23.83 51.62 36.65
C PHE A 851 -22.90 52.83 36.78
N PRO A 852 -21.61 52.70 36.45
CA PRO A 852 -21.03 51.61 35.65
C PRO A 852 -20.40 50.45 36.44
N MET A 853 -20.25 50.54 37.76
CA MET A 853 -19.63 49.49 38.59
C MET A 853 -19.82 49.79 40.08
N ASP A 854 -20.37 48.84 40.84
CA ASP A 854 -20.32 48.85 42.31
C ASP A 854 -18.91 48.51 42.83
N THR A 855 -18.34 49.39 43.65
CA THR A 855 -16.97 49.26 44.20
C THR A 855 -16.93 48.72 45.63
N VAL A 856 -18.09 48.49 46.26
CA VAL A 856 -18.21 48.21 47.70
C VAL A 856 -17.49 46.93 48.12
N ILE A 857 -17.50 45.88 47.29
CA ILE A 857 -16.78 44.63 47.61
C ILE A 857 -15.25 44.82 47.56
N PHE A 858 -14.76 45.78 46.79
CA PHE A 858 -13.33 46.05 46.67
C PHE A 858 -12.85 47.10 47.66
N THR A 859 -13.69 48.05 48.07
CA THR A 859 -13.35 49.06 49.09
C THR A 859 -13.71 48.60 50.50
N GLY A 860 -14.73 47.77 50.65
CA GLY A 860 -15.34 47.33 51.91
C GLY A 860 -16.35 48.31 52.53
N HIS A 861 -16.61 49.45 51.89
CA HIS A 861 -17.27 50.61 52.49
C HIS A 861 -18.35 51.18 51.57
N VAL A 862 -19.49 51.58 52.15
CA VAL A 862 -20.65 52.21 51.47
C VAL A 862 -20.90 53.58 52.09
N PRO A 863 -21.23 54.65 51.33
CA PRO A 863 -21.68 55.92 51.93
C PRO A 863 -22.88 55.70 52.87
N GLU A 864 -22.89 56.34 54.04
CA GLU A 864 -23.92 56.12 55.08
C GLU A 864 -25.35 56.35 54.57
N GLU A 865 -25.59 57.46 53.86
CA GLU A 865 -26.91 57.80 53.29
C GLU A 865 -27.38 56.79 52.23
N GLU A 866 -26.45 56.25 51.45
CA GLU A 866 -26.76 55.22 50.46
C GLU A 866 -27.11 53.89 51.14
N TYR A 867 -26.37 53.53 52.20
CA TYR A 867 -26.68 52.34 52.99
C TYR A 867 -28.05 52.42 53.66
N LYS A 868 -28.39 53.59 54.22
CA LYS A 868 -29.69 53.83 54.86
C LYS A 868 -30.85 53.68 53.87
N ALA A 869 -30.67 54.13 52.63
CA ALA A 869 -31.68 53.98 51.57
C ALA A 869 -31.81 52.54 51.05
N ASP A 870 -30.70 51.82 50.90
CA ASP A 870 -30.68 50.46 50.33
C ASP A 870 -30.98 49.35 51.35
N ARG A 871 -30.68 49.58 52.63
CA ARG A 871 -30.76 48.62 53.75
C ARG A 871 -31.46 49.22 54.98
N PRO A 872 -32.69 49.77 54.83
CA PRO A 872 -33.34 50.54 55.88
C PRO A 872 -33.64 49.73 57.15
N ARG A 873 -33.92 48.42 57.02
CA ARG A 873 -34.25 47.56 58.17
C ARG A 873 -33.03 47.31 59.06
N GLU A 874 -31.87 46.99 58.47
CA GLU A 874 -30.65 46.78 59.27
C GLU A 874 -30.15 48.08 59.90
N TYR A 875 -30.23 49.20 59.19
CA TYR A 875 -29.84 50.50 59.73
C TYR A 875 -30.66 50.83 60.99
N ALA A 876 -31.99 50.69 60.92
CA ALA A 876 -32.88 50.90 62.05
C ALA A 876 -32.60 49.93 63.22
N GLU A 877 -32.33 48.65 62.93
CA GLU A 877 -31.98 47.66 63.97
C GLU A 877 -30.65 48.00 64.67
N LEU A 878 -29.65 48.50 63.94
CA LEU A 878 -28.34 48.89 64.50
C LEU A 878 -28.41 50.19 65.31
N GLU A 879 -29.24 51.14 64.86
CA GLU A 879 -29.55 52.37 65.57
C GLU A 879 -30.27 52.07 66.89
N GLN A 880 -31.33 51.24 66.85
CA GLN A 880 -32.05 50.80 68.05
C GLN A 880 -31.18 49.99 69.02
N ALA A 881 -30.22 49.21 68.50
CA ALA A 881 -29.30 48.43 69.32
C ALA A 881 -28.09 49.23 69.85
N GLY A 882 -27.95 50.52 69.51
CA GLY A 882 -26.82 51.36 69.93
C GLY A 882 -25.46 50.91 69.36
N LYS A 883 -25.45 50.21 68.21
CA LYS A 883 -24.23 49.60 67.62
C LYS A 883 -23.72 50.34 66.38
N LEU A 884 -24.33 51.45 66.00
CA LEU A 884 -24.01 52.19 64.78
C LEU A 884 -22.54 52.65 64.73
N GLU A 885 -21.99 53.11 65.86
CA GLU A 885 -20.60 53.58 65.96
C GLU A 885 -19.55 52.48 65.74
N THR A 886 -19.92 51.20 65.91
CA THR A 886 -18.99 50.07 65.69
C THR A 886 -18.77 49.75 64.21
N VAL A 887 -19.61 50.30 63.33
CA VAL A 887 -19.64 50.00 61.89
C VAL A 887 -19.54 51.24 61.00
N VAL A 888 -19.87 52.43 61.49
CA VAL A 888 -19.66 53.70 60.78
C VAL A 888 -18.23 54.19 61.03
N VAL A 889 -17.50 54.45 59.95
CA VAL A 889 -16.12 54.94 59.98
C VAL A 889 -16.00 56.19 59.10
N THR A 890 -15.31 57.21 59.61
CA THR A 890 -14.94 58.38 58.82
C THR A 890 -13.60 58.08 58.15
N LYS A 891 -13.58 58.07 56.81
CA LYS A 891 -12.38 57.73 56.04
C LYS A 891 -12.37 58.46 54.71
N GLU A 892 -11.17 58.82 54.24
CA GLU A 892 -10.96 59.26 52.87
C GLU A 892 -10.45 58.08 52.02
N ILE A 893 -11.14 57.79 50.92
CA ILE A 893 -10.72 56.75 49.97
C ILE A 893 -9.97 57.43 48.83
N SER A 894 -8.71 57.05 48.63
CA SER A 894 -7.88 57.59 47.55
C SER A 894 -8.56 57.44 46.18
N THR A 895 -8.60 58.54 45.43
CA THR A 895 -9.11 58.57 44.04
C THR A 895 -8.32 57.66 43.10
N SER A 896 -7.01 57.49 43.33
CA SER A 896 -6.17 56.56 42.55
C SER A 896 -6.61 55.10 42.76
N TRP A 897 -6.88 54.72 44.00
CA TRP A 897 -7.37 53.38 44.34
C TRP A 897 -8.74 53.08 43.71
N ILE A 898 -9.67 54.05 43.73
CA ILE A 898 -10.99 53.88 43.09
C ILE A 898 -10.85 53.70 41.58
N LYS A 899 -9.97 54.47 40.92
CA LYS A 899 -9.70 54.30 39.49
C LYS A 899 -9.15 52.90 39.20
N PHE A 900 -8.15 52.44 39.95
CA PHE A 900 -7.59 51.10 39.81
C PHE A 900 -8.65 49.99 39.93
N VAL A 901 -9.47 50.04 40.98
CA VAL A 901 -10.56 49.08 41.21
C VAL A 901 -11.55 49.08 40.06
N LYS A 902 -11.94 50.25 39.57
CA LYS A 902 -12.86 50.36 38.43
C LYS A 902 -12.24 49.77 37.16
N THR A 903 -11.00 50.10 36.84
CA THR A 903 -10.27 49.54 35.69
C THR A 903 -10.19 48.01 35.75
N MET A 904 -9.79 47.47 36.90
CA MET A 904 -9.75 46.01 37.12
C MET A 904 -11.14 45.38 36.97
N GLY A 905 -12.17 45.99 37.57
CA GLY A 905 -13.56 45.54 37.44
C GLY A 905 -14.05 45.54 36.00
N TYR A 906 -13.72 46.57 35.21
CA TYR A 906 -14.08 46.62 33.79
C TYR A 906 -13.41 45.52 32.98
N ILE A 907 -12.14 45.21 33.24
CA ILE A 907 -11.44 44.11 32.57
C ILE A 907 -12.18 42.79 32.81
N PHE A 908 -12.52 42.48 34.06
CA PHE A 908 -13.26 41.26 34.40
C PHE A 908 -14.68 41.24 33.85
N LEU A 909 -15.38 42.37 33.89
CA LEU A 909 -16.71 42.53 33.33
C LEU A 909 -16.72 42.30 31.81
N SER A 910 -15.80 42.94 31.09
CA SER A 910 -15.64 42.77 29.64
C SER A 910 -15.28 41.34 29.27
N LEU A 911 -14.40 40.69 30.04
CA LEU A 911 -14.02 39.29 29.81
C LEU A 911 -15.22 38.35 30.04
N GLY A 912 -16.00 38.59 31.10
CA GLY A 912 -17.22 37.83 31.37
C GLY A 912 -18.30 38.00 30.29
N ILE A 913 -18.55 39.23 29.84
CA ILE A 913 -19.49 39.52 28.75
C ILE A 913 -19.02 38.87 27.44
N LEU A 914 -17.74 39.00 27.10
CA LEU A 914 -17.16 38.35 25.92
C LEU A 914 -17.36 36.83 25.97
N MET A 915 -17.14 36.22 27.14
CA MET A 915 -17.37 34.79 27.34
C MET A 915 -18.83 34.40 27.09
N VAL A 916 -19.79 35.17 27.62
CA VAL A 916 -21.22 34.93 27.37
C VAL A 916 -21.55 35.04 25.88
N VAL A 917 -21.01 36.06 25.19
CA VAL A 917 -21.21 36.22 23.74
C VAL A 917 -20.66 35.00 22.98
N LEU A 918 -19.47 34.52 23.32
CA LEU A 918 -18.87 33.33 22.72
C LEU A 918 -19.69 32.06 22.99
N ILE A 919 -20.22 31.90 24.21
CA ILE A 919 -21.10 30.79 24.57
C ILE A 919 -22.38 30.83 23.74
N VAL A 920 -23.07 31.97 23.68
CA VAL A 920 -24.31 32.14 22.91
C VAL A 920 -24.05 31.92 21.42
N TYR A 921 -22.95 32.47 20.89
CA TYR A 921 -22.52 32.21 19.52
C TYR A 921 -22.35 30.71 19.27
N SER A 922 -21.65 30.00 20.16
CA SER A 922 -21.43 28.56 20.05
C SER A 922 -22.72 27.74 20.14
N LEU A 923 -23.69 28.16 20.94
CA LEU A 923 -24.98 27.49 21.04
C LEU A 923 -25.86 27.69 19.79
N ILE A 924 -25.69 28.80 19.06
CA ILE A 924 -26.47 29.11 17.85
C ILE A 924 -25.82 28.49 16.60
N THR A 925 -24.50 28.60 16.47
CA THR A 925 -23.77 28.21 15.25
C THR A 925 -23.06 26.87 15.36
N GLY A 926 -22.92 26.31 16.57
CA GLY A 926 -22.22 25.06 16.79
C GLY A 926 -23.05 23.88 16.31
N SER A 927 -22.72 23.33 15.15
CA SER A 927 -23.05 21.95 14.79
C SER A 927 -21.76 21.14 14.60
N TYR A 928 -21.78 19.89 15.05
CA TYR A 928 -20.69 18.93 14.85
C TYR A 928 -20.67 18.33 13.45
#